data_AF-A0A1J4JAT6-F1
#
_entry.id   AF-A0A1J4JAT6-F1
#
_cell.length_a   1.000
_cell.length_b   1.000
_cell.length_c   1.000
_cell.angle_alpha   90.00
_cell.angle_beta   90.00
_cell.angle_gamma   90.00
#
_symmetry.space_group_name_H-M   'P 1'
#
loop_
_entity.id
_entity.type
_entity.pdbx_description
1 polymer ?
#
loop_
_entity_poly.entity_id
_entity_poly.type
_entity_poly.pdbx_seq_one_letter_code
_entity_poly.pdbx_strand_id
1 'polypeptide(L)'
;MERFSTFSNIPSSRESHLQMSSLSSETALSSMIESNHIKTLRNRLFFLFTFVDSVQVNFFTLHFVISYWRILQFMMPCLAANYTNFWLPGSKYEATISIFSIFFHVVPPKYRSKYSIIVNFSYFAIILLTLVFLIIYSFYFRKTAKCNNLAADFIIAGVNGILHLFHPIMLVHSGETIGRLIMGTNYYRQSAEISGIVFAFVGLISFFVFFSCISSVSVVFRPFPLMTILAGVQVGFSVLIWMISFVTGIASQLPLIPRCVLTLLVSFLYFIGNFFTTIPGSFVNKVQKRIIAGVSTSSCLFMILVAVYEIMNLNAEMIEIFVYISASFLMVLVASFYFNKRTRKLLAFLDDIYENGTDINQINHLTEKLFLHAAVTGFVNSHPICKNWSFFKSGAEKFSESIRVWRVFGKFVAIYPEESNLLSFIVHTMQTYGNRSSFITQEIISQARTIMTQREGSLSSDLKVRLSKASKQVQVTKRKIRHIWDLVIQSSINEMDSSINNTFTSRNKAMANLSHLLAQYPNNRYAARIYAKFTLEVLVDPQLYAEWTEKVQRLTRGVMVNPDRTNILGMHAFPNLPMIQNVNSQFRQESHFTESEVTNDSNLQDIDDSFIHGSSEQVLILQEKIKYLSIPALNSIRLWTIFLYFCLIFAPAVGLLIYAPIFLDNLTKPLDLMYHVSYLRASAFQLPLFAQHYMYENIEPPNISYYYEYRDNPHRNNNLFNTLNPLNNTLNVSNISFFQIPDFGDEEFISFGNAKTTRDQLRYFITEASTSVEKLSSYRTFGYDNSDIQIVHKIIFDETIPYAFFDENQEIVMINVSLQSAMMQIIYQINNILTGTPNISWYHTVFIQDPIKNADYITDATSYALSYLKSYLNTQYYNMNNSILFATAFICVVYTIVLLGITLYQVENIRVCKSQIYQCLTVLPKNVVSSVAESLKALEKNDQSYEPQYEDEDDMNKQEESILKIFSSASDLATFGSFERLIYIILNLILLLCVLAIIVLVCQMFPIFQNNLAKMHNILIMYSELLPI
;
A
#
# COMPACT_ATOMS: atom_id res chain seq x y z
N MET A 1 27.03 0.05 50.03
CA MET A 1 26.56 -0.80 51.13
C MET A 1 26.66 -2.24 50.67
N GLU A 2 27.88 -2.73 50.52
CA GLU A 2 28.63 -3.52 51.53
C GLU A 2 28.08 -4.94 51.70
N ARG A 3 28.48 -5.81 50.77
CA ARG A 3 28.96 -7.18 50.98
C ARG A 3 29.21 -7.76 49.60
N PHE A 4 30.48 -8.02 49.30
CA PHE A 4 31.05 -8.99 48.34
C PHE A 4 32.41 -8.47 47.87
N SER A 5 33.31 -8.34 48.84
CA SER A 5 34.74 -8.18 48.64
C SER A 5 35.42 -9.31 49.40
N THR A 6 35.76 -10.39 48.70
CA THR A 6 36.81 -11.38 48.98
C THR A 6 36.52 -12.61 48.14
N PHE A 7 37.27 -12.83 47.07
CA PHE A 7 37.82 -14.13 46.67
C PHE A 7 38.73 -13.91 45.45
N SER A 8 40.03 -13.79 45.72
CA SER A 8 41.11 -13.84 44.75
C SER A 8 41.83 -15.19 44.86
N ASN A 9 42.19 -15.75 43.70
CA ASN A 9 43.22 -16.78 43.43
C ASN A 9 42.91 -18.27 43.68
N ILE A 10 42.41 -19.00 42.66
CA ILE A 10 42.58 -20.47 42.41
C ILE A 10 42.45 -20.73 40.87
N PRO A 11 43.18 -21.69 40.22
CA PRO A 11 43.54 -21.60 38.79
C PRO A 11 42.53 -22.16 37.77
N SER A 12 42.82 -21.83 36.51
CA SER A 12 42.02 -21.80 35.28
C SER A 12 41.76 -23.14 34.57
N SER A 13 41.02 -24.08 35.16
CA SER A 13 40.64 -25.31 34.42
C SER A 13 39.25 -25.89 34.70
N ARG A 14 38.39 -25.23 35.48
CA ARG A 14 37.06 -25.77 35.86
C ARG A 14 35.83 -24.94 35.46
N GLU A 15 36.01 -23.77 34.84
CA GLU A 15 34.87 -22.91 34.44
C GLU A 15 34.18 -23.30 33.12
N SER A 16 34.79 -24.14 32.28
CA SER A 16 34.22 -24.57 31.00
C SER A 16 33.01 -25.50 31.14
N HIS A 17 32.86 -26.19 32.27
CA HIS A 17 31.73 -27.11 32.52
C HIS A 17 30.48 -26.44 33.13
N LEU A 18 30.63 -25.29 33.80
CA LEU A 18 29.51 -24.61 34.48
C LEU A 18 28.74 -23.64 33.57
N GLN A 19 29.34 -23.14 32.49
CA GLN A 19 28.61 -22.32 31.50
C GLN A 19 27.67 -23.15 30.61
N MET A 20 27.94 -24.45 30.44
CA MET A 20 27.19 -25.33 29.52
C MET A 20 25.86 -25.85 30.12
N SER A 21 25.73 -25.91 31.44
CA SER A 21 24.47 -26.24 32.10
C SER A 21 23.48 -25.07 32.08
N SER A 22 23.95 -23.83 32.22
CA SER A 22 23.08 -22.63 32.23
C SER A 22 22.36 -22.35 30.89
N LEU A 23 23.02 -22.61 29.76
CA LEU A 23 22.45 -22.36 28.42
C LEU A 23 21.48 -23.46 27.95
N SER A 24 21.72 -24.71 28.39
CA SER A 24 20.82 -25.85 28.16
C SER A 24 19.63 -25.83 29.11
N SER A 25 19.81 -25.38 30.35
CA SER A 25 18.71 -25.12 31.28
C SER A 25 17.87 -23.91 30.84
N GLU A 26 18.46 -22.81 30.33
CA GLU A 26 17.68 -21.67 29.82
C GLU A 26 16.91 -22.00 28.53
N THR A 27 17.42 -22.87 27.66
CA THR A 27 16.66 -23.32 26.48
C THR A 27 15.55 -24.31 26.84
N ALA A 28 15.75 -25.13 27.87
CA ALA A 28 14.68 -25.96 28.44
C ALA A 28 13.62 -25.11 29.17
N LEU A 29 14.03 -24.13 29.99
CA LEU A 29 13.13 -23.23 30.72
C LEU A 29 12.40 -22.24 29.79
N SER A 30 13.08 -21.74 28.75
CA SER A 30 12.48 -20.92 27.68
C SER A 30 11.57 -21.71 26.74
N SER A 31 11.64 -23.04 26.75
CA SER A 31 10.66 -23.89 26.08
C SER A 31 9.39 -24.12 26.92
N MET A 32 9.48 -23.91 28.24
CA MET A 32 8.35 -24.01 29.19
C MET A 32 7.61 -22.67 29.39
N ILE A 33 8.20 -21.53 29.00
CA ILE A 33 7.56 -20.21 29.06
C ILE A 33 7.18 -19.81 27.64
N GLU A 34 5.88 -19.60 27.38
CA GLU A 34 5.42 -19.10 26.08
C GLU A 34 6.14 -17.78 25.73
N SER A 35 6.98 -17.83 24.70
CA SER A 35 7.64 -16.63 24.21
C SER A 35 6.58 -15.65 23.70
N ASN A 36 6.58 -14.43 24.23
CA ASN A 36 5.71 -13.35 23.74
C ASN A 36 5.75 -13.31 22.19
N HIS A 37 4.59 -13.42 21.54
CA HIS A 37 4.47 -13.50 20.08
C HIS A 37 5.19 -12.34 19.37
N ILE A 38 5.23 -11.14 19.98
CA ILE A 38 5.96 -9.98 19.46
C ILE A 38 7.47 -10.24 19.44
N LYS A 39 8.03 -10.84 20.51
CA LYS A 39 9.46 -11.19 20.60
C LYS A 39 9.82 -12.23 19.53
N THR A 40 8.92 -13.18 19.29
CA THR A 40 9.10 -14.22 18.28
C THR A 40 9.03 -13.68 16.85
N LEU A 41 8.05 -12.84 16.53
CA LEU A 41 7.97 -12.15 15.24
C LEU A 41 9.21 -11.30 14.99
N ARG A 42 9.60 -10.51 15.99
CA ARG A 42 10.76 -9.63 15.96
C ARG A 42 12.05 -10.40 15.64
N ASN A 43 12.34 -11.47 16.37
CA ASN A 43 13.55 -12.27 16.14
C ASN A 43 13.56 -12.91 14.73
N ARG A 44 12.39 -13.25 14.17
CA ARG A 44 12.28 -13.77 12.80
C ARG A 44 12.55 -12.68 11.76
N LEU A 45 12.09 -11.46 12.00
CA LEU A 45 12.39 -10.32 11.13
C LEU A 45 13.88 -9.97 11.15
N PHE A 46 14.56 -10.01 12.30
CA PHE A 46 16.03 -9.82 12.33
C PHE A 46 16.75 -10.89 11.55
N PHE A 47 16.32 -12.14 11.69
CA PHE A 47 16.92 -13.22 10.93
C PHE A 47 16.74 -13.02 9.43
N LEU A 48 15.56 -12.56 8.98
CA LEU A 48 15.31 -12.20 7.59
C LEU A 48 16.21 -11.06 7.11
N PHE A 49 16.25 -9.93 7.82
CA PHE A 49 17.05 -8.76 7.41
C PHE A 49 18.56 -9.03 7.45
N THR A 50 19.04 -9.79 8.42
CA THR A 50 20.45 -10.22 8.48
C THR A 50 20.79 -11.14 7.31
N PHE A 51 19.87 -11.99 6.88
CA PHE A 51 20.05 -12.80 5.68
C PHE A 51 20.04 -11.92 4.41
N VAL A 52 19.09 -11.00 4.27
CA VAL A 52 19.02 -10.08 3.12
C VAL A 52 20.31 -9.29 2.97
N ASP A 53 20.94 -8.87 4.07
CA ASP A 53 22.24 -8.21 4.05
C ASP A 53 23.36 -9.05 3.44
N SER A 54 23.25 -10.39 3.52
CA SER A 54 24.22 -11.33 2.94
C SER A 54 24.00 -11.56 1.43
N VAL A 55 22.82 -11.22 0.90
CA VAL A 55 22.49 -11.39 -0.53
C VAL A 55 23.23 -10.33 -1.36
N GLN A 56 23.75 -10.73 -2.52
CA GLN A 56 24.55 -9.88 -3.43
C GLN A 56 23.71 -8.93 -4.31
N VAL A 57 22.67 -8.30 -3.75
CA VAL A 57 21.83 -7.31 -4.45
C VAL A 57 21.94 -5.96 -3.76
N ASN A 58 22.20 -4.88 -4.51
CA ASN A 58 22.49 -3.56 -3.92
C ASN A 58 21.63 -2.40 -4.42
N PHE A 59 21.35 -2.34 -5.72
CA PHE A 59 20.68 -1.19 -6.37
C PHE A 59 21.25 0.19 -5.93
N PHE A 60 22.58 0.36 -5.88
CA PHE A 60 23.20 1.62 -5.40
C PHE A 60 22.73 2.85 -6.19
N THR A 61 22.62 2.73 -7.52
CA THR A 61 22.13 3.81 -8.40
C THR A 61 20.71 4.24 -8.04
N LEU A 62 19.82 3.28 -7.74
CA LEU A 62 18.45 3.57 -7.30
C LEU A 62 18.46 4.36 -6.00
N HIS A 63 19.20 3.90 -4.99
CA HIS A 63 19.31 4.57 -3.69
C HIS A 63 19.93 5.97 -3.81
N PHE A 64 20.86 6.16 -4.74
CA PHE A 64 21.45 7.46 -5.06
C PHE A 64 20.40 8.42 -5.65
N VAL A 65 19.62 7.98 -6.64
CA VAL A 65 18.52 8.77 -7.23
C VAL A 65 17.47 9.13 -6.17
N ILE A 66 17.05 8.13 -5.37
CA ILE A 66 16.08 8.35 -4.28
C ILE A 66 16.65 9.31 -3.23
N SER A 67 17.95 9.31 -2.96
CA SER A 67 18.57 10.27 -2.04
C SER A 67 18.36 11.71 -2.49
N TYR A 68 18.57 12.01 -3.77
CA TYR A 68 18.32 13.35 -4.31
C TYR A 68 16.83 13.69 -4.34
N TRP A 69 15.97 12.72 -4.65
CA TRP A 69 14.51 12.92 -4.54
C TRP A 69 14.13 13.30 -3.11
N ARG A 70 14.67 12.62 -2.09
CA ARG A 70 14.42 12.97 -0.69
C ARG A 70 14.96 14.35 -0.31
N ILE A 71 16.09 14.77 -0.88
CA ILE A 71 16.59 16.16 -0.73
C ILE A 71 15.58 17.14 -1.33
N LEU A 72 15.00 16.84 -2.51
CA LEU A 72 13.93 17.66 -3.09
C LEU A 72 12.68 17.71 -2.20
N GLN A 73 12.27 16.59 -1.60
CA GLN A 73 11.16 16.53 -0.63
C GLN A 73 11.44 17.34 0.64
N PHE A 74 12.69 17.46 1.06
CA PHE A 74 13.08 18.34 2.16
C PHE A 74 13.09 19.82 1.72
N MET A 75 13.68 20.10 0.56
CA MET A 75 13.92 21.46 0.04
C MET A 75 12.62 22.17 -0.35
N MET A 76 11.82 21.54 -1.21
CA MET A 76 10.75 22.22 -1.96
C MET A 76 9.49 22.63 -1.18
N PRO A 77 9.11 22.03 -0.03
CA PRO A 77 7.99 22.52 0.76
C PRO A 77 8.11 23.99 1.19
N CYS A 78 9.33 24.56 1.22
CA CYS A 78 9.52 25.98 1.54
C CYS A 78 8.98 26.93 0.46
N LEU A 79 8.78 26.46 -0.79
CA LEU A 79 8.17 27.27 -1.85
C LEU A 79 6.68 27.54 -1.62
N ALA A 80 6.10 27.01 -0.54
CA ALA A 80 4.72 27.27 -0.12
C ALA A 80 3.70 27.07 -1.26
N ALA A 81 3.90 26.04 -2.09
CA ALA A 81 3.08 25.77 -3.28
C ALA A 81 1.58 25.61 -2.99
N ASN A 82 1.24 25.29 -1.75
CA ASN A 82 -0.14 24.99 -1.32
C ASN A 82 -0.84 26.24 -0.78
N TYR A 83 -0.12 27.34 -0.60
CA TYR A 83 -0.62 28.54 0.05
C TYR A 83 -1.35 29.37 -0.99
N THR A 84 -2.67 29.43 -0.88
CA THR A 84 -3.55 30.09 -1.88
C THR A 84 -3.30 31.59 -2.00
N ASN A 85 -2.75 32.22 -0.95
CA ASN A 85 -2.54 33.66 -0.90
C ASN A 85 -1.09 34.08 -1.13
N PHE A 86 -0.15 33.13 -1.17
CA PHE A 86 1.27 33.47 -1.34
C PHE A 86 1.60 33.67 -2.83
N TRP A 87 1.14 32.77 -3.71
CA TRP A 87 1.27 32.93 -5.15
C TRP A 87 0.04 33.64 -5.71
N LEU A 88 0.21 34.58 -6.65
CA LEU A 88 -0.90 35.29 -7.28
C LEU A 88 -1.92 34.30 -7.89
N PRO A 89 -3.18 34.25 -7.42
CA PRO A 89 -4.18 33.29 -7.89
C PRO A 89 -4.48 33.45 -9.38
N GLY A 90 -4.59 32.35 -10.11
CA GLY A 90 -4.89 32.36 -11.55
C GLY A 90 -3.72 32.81 -12.44
N SER A 91 -2.57 33.13 -11.86
CA SER A 91 -1.39 33.56 -12.61
C SER A 91 -0.60 32.40 -13.22
N LYS A 92 0.29 32.73 -14.16
CA LYS A 92 1.29 31.78 -14.70
C LYS A 92 2.24 31.27 -13.62
N TYR A 93 2.41 32.02 -12.52
CA TYR A 93 3.32 31.70 -11.42
C TYR A 93 2.77 30.56 -10.57
N GLU A 94 1.49 30.64 -10.19
CA GLU A 94 0.79 29.56 -9.49
C GLU A 94 0.79 28.26 -10.32
N ALA A 95 0.57 28.35 -11.64
CA ALA A 95 0.65 27.20 -12.53
C ALA A 95 2.06 26.58 -12.57
N THR A 96 3.10 27.41 -12.62
CA THR A 96 4.50 26.96 -12.64
C THR A 96 4.87 26.23 -11.34
N ILE A 97 4.51 26.78 -10.19
CA ILE A 97 4.75 26.16 -8.89
C ILE A 97 3.92 24.88 -8.70
N SER A 98 2.69 24.87 -9.21
CA SER A 98 1.87 23.67 -9.25
C SER A 98 2.55 22.54 -10.04
N ILE A 99 3.21 22.84 -11.17
CA ILE A 99 4.00 21.84 -11.93
C ILE A 99 5.22 21.38 -11.11
N PHE A 100 5.98 22.29 -10.50
CA PHE A 100 7.12 21.91 -9.66
C PHE A 100 6.72 21.00 -8.50
N SER A 101 5.52 21.18 -7.94
CA SER A 101 5.00 20.36 -6.84
C SER A 101 4.86 18.88 -7.16
N ILE A 102 4.76 18.50 -8.44
CA ILE A 102 4.68 17.10 -8.87
C ILE A 102 5.96 16.34 -8.52
N PHE A 103 7.13 16.98 -8.60
CA PHE A 103 8.41 16.34 -8.32
C PHE A 103 8.61 15.96 -6.84
N PHE A 104 7.85 16.54 -5.90
CA PHE A 104 8.03 16.26 -4.48
C PHE A 104 6.75 15.79 -3.75
N HIS A 105 5.56 16.16 -4.23
CA HIS A 105 4.27 15.72 -3.67
C HIS A 105 3.42 14.89 -4.65
N VAL A 106 3.86 14.67 -5.90
CA VAL A 106 3.19 13.91 -6.98
C VAL A 106 1.86 14.53 -7.46
N VAL A 107 1.01 15.01 -6.56
CA VAL A 107 -0.28 15.62 -6.85
C VAL A 107 -0.15 17.16 -6.81
N PRO A 108 -0.58 17.88 -7.87
CA PRO A 108 -0.58 19.33 -7.87
C PRO A 108 -1.61 19.91 -6.88
N PRO A 109 -1.38 21.09 -6.26
CA PRO A 109 -2.21 21.62 -5.18
C PRO A 109 -3.69 21.75 -5.56
N LYS A 110 -3.98 22.17 -6.81
CA LYS A 110 -5.34 22.33 -7.35
C LYS A 110 -6.20 21.07 -7.25
N TYR A 111 -5.59 19.89 -7.28
CA TYR A 111 -6.33 18.61 -7.28
C TYR A 111 -6.28 17.88 -5.94
N ARG A 112 -5.56 18.40 -4.93
CA ARG A 112 -5.34 17.65 -3.68
C ARG A 112 -6.59 17.46 -2.83
N SER A 113 -7.52 18.41 -2.88
CA SER A 113 -8.82 18.25 -2.21
C SER A 113 -9.59 17.03 -2.75
N LYS A 114 -9.63 16.88 -4.07
CA LYS A 114 -10.28 15.75 -4.75
C LYS A 114 -9.58 14.41 -4.52
N TYR A 115 -8.25 14.39 -4.42
CA TYR A 115 -7.50 13.13 -4.29
C TYR A 115 -7.09 12.75 -2.86
N SER A 116 -7.39 13.58 -1.84
CA SER A 116 -6.91 13.33 -0.47
C SER A 116 -7.31 11.97 0.09
N ILE A 117 -8.56 11.54 -0.10
CA ILE A 117 -9.03 10.24 0.40
C ILE A 117 -8.30 9.10 -0.30
N ILE A 118 -8.18 9.18 -1.63
CA ILE A 118 -7.52 8.17 -2.45
C ILE A 118 -6.06 8.01 -2.02
N VAL A 119 -5.34 9.11 -1.80
CA VAL A 119 -3.94 9.09 -1.34
C VAL A 119 -3.82 8.47 0.06
N ASN A 120 -4.67 8.84 1.01
CA ASN A 120 -4.60 8.34 2.38
C ASN A 120 -4.91 6.82 2.47
N PHE A 121 -5.96 6.34 1.81
CA PHE A 121 -6.30 4.92 1.81
C PHE A 121 -5.32 4.07 0.99
N SER A 122 -4.85 4.56 -0.16
CA SER A 122 -3.84 3.84 -0.96
C SER A 122 -2.51 3.72 -0.19
N TYR A 123 -2.08 4.77 0.51
CA TYR A 123 -0.91 4.72 1.38
C TYR A 123 -1.06 3.66 2.47
N PHE A 124 -2.21 3.65 3.19
CA PHE A 124 -2.46 2.63 4.21
C PHE A 124 -2.42 1.21 3.64
N ALA A 125 -3.05 0.99 2.48
CA ALA A 125 -3.05 -0.30 1.80
C ALA A 125 -1.64 -0.76 1.40
N ILE A 126 -0.80 0.12 0.84
CA ILE A 126 0.59 -0.19 0.47
C ILE A 126 1.42 -0.56 1.69
N ILE A 127 1.31 0.19 2.79
CA ILE A 127 2.05 -0.08 4.02
C ILE A 127 1.57 -1.37 4.67
N LEU A 128 0.25 -1.59 4.74
CA LEU A 128 -0.32 -2.81 5.30
C LEU A 128 0.14 -4.04 4.50
N LEU A 129 0.04 -4.00 3.17
CA LEU A 129 0.48 -5.10 2.30
C LEU A 129 1.98 -5.36 2.47
N THR A 130 2.80 -4.32 2.56
CA THR A 130 4.25 -4.46 2.79
C THR A 130 4.55 -5.12 4.14
N LEU A 131 3.88 -4.69 5.21
CA LEU A 131 4.06 -5.28 6.55
C LEU A 131 3.58 -6.74 6.60
N VAL A 132 2.41 -7.03 6.02
CA VAL A 132 1.87 -8.39 5.91
C VAL A 132 2.83 -9.28 5.11
N PHE A 133 3.35 -8.79 3.98
CA PHE A 133 4.37 -9.48 3.21
C PHE A 133 5.60 -9.80 4.05
N LEU A 134 6.18 -8.81 4.76
CA LEU A 134 7.35 -9.02 5.60
C LEU A 134 7.09 -10.04 6.73
N ILE A 135 5.92 -10.00 7.35
CA ILE A 135 5.51 -10.96 8.38
C ILE A 135 5.41 -12.36 7.79
N ILE A 136 4.60 -12.57 6.75
CA ILE A 136 4.41 -13.88 6.11
C ILE A 136 5.76 -14.41 5.61
N TYR A 137 6.56 -13.56 4.98
CA TYR A 137 7.85 -13.95 4.43
C TYR A 137 8.86 -14.30 5.52
N SER A 138 8.85 -13.62 6.68
CA SER A 138 9.70 -13.99 7.81
C SER A 138 9.35 -15.38 8.38
N PHE A 139 8.07 -15.75 8.38
CA PHE A 139 7.62 -17.09 8.78
C PHE A 139 7.97 -18.15 7.74
N TYR A 140 7.77 -17.83 6.46
CA TYR A 140 8.17 -18.70 5.34
C TYR A 140 9.68 -18.95 5.36
N PHE A 141 10.48 -17.88 5.43
CA PHE A 141 11.94 -17.93 5.43
C PHE A 141 12.47 -18.76 6.61
N ARG A 142 11.85 -18.67 7.80
CA ARG A 142 12.23 -19.52 8.93
C ARG A 142 11.98 -21.01 8.68
N LYS A 143 10.97 -21.37 7.88
CA LYS A 143 10.61 -22.76 7.57
C LYS A 143 11.45 -23.35 6.43
N THR A 144 11.77 -22.55 5.42
CA THR A 144 12.41 -23.03 4.19
C THR A 144 13.89 -22.67 4.09
N ALA A 145 14.34 -21.63 4.79
CA ALA A 145 15.67 -21.01 4.66
C ALA A 145 16.08 -20.71 3.20
N LYS A 146 15.08 -20.57 2.32
CA LYS A 146 15.25 -20.17 0.92
C LYS A 146 14.70 -18.77 0.77
N CYS A 147 15.55 -17.85 0.30
CA CYS A 147 15.09 -16.54 -0.15
C CYS A 147 15.01 -16.55 -1.67
N ASN A 148 13.89 -16.09 -2.21
CA ASN A 148 13.77 -15.85 -3.64
C ASN A 148 14.46 -14.50 -3.92
N ASN A 149 15.25 -14.41 -5.00
CA ASN A 149 15.91 -13.17 -5.40
C ASN A 149 14.90 -12.01 -5.50
N LEU A 150 13.69 -12.26 -6.03
CA LEU A 150 12.62 -11.25 -6.10
C LEU A 150 12.20 -10.69 -4.73
N ALA A 151 12.22 -11.51 -3.68
CA ALA A 151 11.87 -11.06 -2.33
C ALA A 151 12.99 -10.21 -1.71
N ALA A 152 14.26 -10.59 -1.96
CA ALA A 152 15.41 -9.78 -1.57
C ALA A 152 15.41 -8.44 -2.35
N ASP A 153 15.11 -8.46 -3.65
CA ASP A 153 15.00 -7.26 -4.49
C ASP A 153 13.92 -6.32 -3.95
N PHE A 154 12.74 -6.84 -3.59
CA PHE A 154 11.66 -6.04 -3.01
C PHE A 154 12.05 -5.42 -1.66
N ILE A 155 12.75 -6.15 -0.78
CA ILE A 155 13.19 -5.62 0.51
C ILE A 155 14.23 -4.51 0.32
N ILE A 156 15.20 -4.71 -0.59
CA ILE A 156 16.30 -3.76 -0.80
C ILE A 156 15.83 -2.55 -1.61
N ALA A 157 15.19 -2.72 -2.76
CA ALA A 157 14.74 -1.60 -3.60
C ALA A 157 13.44 -0.95 -3.10
N GLY A 158 12.48 -1.77 -2.66
CA GLY A 158 11.17 -1.30 -2.21
C GLY A 158 11.20 -0.77 -0.78
N VAL A 159 11.48 -1.63 0.19
CA VAL A 159 11.38 -1.29 1.64
C VAL A 159 12.47 -0.31 2.08
N ASN A 160 13.74 -0.56 1.73
CA ASN A 160 14.85 0.32 2.09
C ASN A 160 15.02 1.52 1.14
N GLY A 161 14.28 1.57 0.03
CA GLY A 161 14.38 2.61 -1.01
C GLY A 161 13.08 3.39 -1.21
N ILE A 162 12.25 2.92 -2.15
CA ILE A 162 11.08 3.65 -2.69
C ILE A 162 10.07 4.03 -1.62
N LEU A 163 9.85 3.16 -0.63
CA LEU A 163 8.81 3.37 0.40
C LEU A 163 8.99 4.68 1.18
N HIS A 164 10.24 5.12 1.35
CA HIS A 164 10.58 6.37 2.03
C HIS A 164 10.03 7.63 1.33
N LEU A 165 9.70 7.56 0.03
CA LEU A 165 9.15 8.68 -0.73
C LEU A 165 7.67 8.93 -0.45
N PHE A 166 6.92 7.92 0.00
CA PHE A 166 5.47 8.05 0.18
C PHE A 166 5.07 8.81 1.44
N HIS A 167 5.87 8.77 2.52
CA HIS A 167 5.48 9.38 3.80
C HIS A 167 5.29 10.91 3.70
N PRO A 168 6.22 11.69 3.12
CA PRO A 168 6.04 13.14 3.00
C PRO A 168 4.81 13.51 2.14
N ILE A 169 4.57 12.73 1.08
CA ILE A 169 3.40 12.91 0.18
C ILE A 169 2.10 12.76 0.97
N MET A 170 1.96 11.66 1.71
CA MET A 170 0.76 11.41 2.52
C MET A 170 0.58 12.48 3.61
N LEU A 171 1.67 12.90 4.26
CA LEU A 171 1.61 13.85 5.37
C LEU A 171 1.17 15.25 4.95
N VAL A 172 1.56 15.72 3.77
CA VAL A 172 1.01 16.98 3.23
C VAL A 172 -0.49 16.88 3.00
N HIS A 173 -0.97 15.78 2.39
CA HIS A 173 -2.40 15.60 2.12
C HIS A 173 -3.20 15.47 3.42
N SER A 174 -2.68 14.73 4.40
CA SER A 174 -3.30 14.63 5.72
C SER A 174 -3.31 15.98 6.45
N GLY A 175 -2.22 16.76 6.37
CA GLY A 175 -2.16 18.10 6.94
C GLY A 175 -3.16 19.05 6.29
N GLU A 176 -3.24 19.09 4.97
CA GLU A 176 -4.23 19.91 4.23
C GLU A 176 -5.66 19.51 4.59
N THR A 177 -5.95 18.21 4.70
CA THR A 177 -7.30 17.73 5.04
C THR A 177 -7.66 18.06 6.48
N ILE A 178 -6.72 17.99 7.43
CA ILE A 178 -6.95 18.50 8.79
C ILE A 178 -7.24 20.00 8.75
N GLY A 179 -6.48 20.77 7.98
CA GLY A 179 -6.72 22.21 7.80
C GLY A 179 -8.10 22.52 7.21
N ARG A 180 -8.54 21.78 6.17
CA ARG A 180 -9.88 21.89 5.59
C ARG A 180 -10.98 21.49 6.58
N LEU A 181 -10.74 20.44 7.38
CA LEU A 181 -11.68 19.99 8.41
C LEU A 181 -11.91 21.06 9.49
N ILE A 182 -10.85 21.80 9.86
CA ILE A 182 -10.94 22.93 10.78
C ILE A 182 -11.75 24.08 10.17
N MET A 183 -11.58 24.34 8.87
CA MET A 183 -12.26 25.44 8.17
C MET A 183 -13.66 25.10 7.64
N GLY A 184 -14.05 23.82 7.68
CA GLY A 184 -15.33 23.35 7.13
C GLY A 184 -15.38 23.26 5.60
N THR A 185 -14.25 23.36 4.89
CA THR A 185 -14.16 23.41 3.42
C THR A 185 -13.84 22.04 2.80
N ASN A 186 -14.45 20.98 3.33
CA ASN A 186 -14.16 19.59 2.93
C ASN A 186 -14.80 19.24 1.59
N TYR A 187 -14.09 18.45 0.78
CA TYR A 187 -14.63 17.98 -0.51
C TYR A 187 -15.51 16.74 -0.31
N TYR A 188 -15.14 15.86 0.63
CA TYR A 188 -15.87 14.64 0.94
C TYR A 188 -16.61 14.74 2.28
N ARG A 189 -17.43 13.72 2.58
CA ARG A 189 -18.09 13.60 3.89
C ARG A 189 -17.04 13.57 5.00
N GLN A 190 -17.26 14.36 6.04
CA GLN A 190 -16.33 14.53 7.18
C GLN A 190 -15.87 13.20 7.79
N SER A 191 -16.78 12.22 7.93
CA SER A 191 -16.44 10.89 8.46
C SER A 191 -15.46 10.10 7.57
N ALA A 192 -15.57 10.23 6.25
CA ALA A 192 -14.67 9.58 5.30
C ALA A 192 -13.27 10.20 5.32
N GLU A 193 -13.18 11.52 5.48
CA GLU A 193 -11.88 12.20 5.59
C GLU A 193 -11.17 11.87 6.92
N ILE A 194 -11.90 11.89 8.03
CA ILE A 194 -11.37 11.51 9.35
C ILE A 194 -10.87 10.05 9.35
N SER A 195 -11.67 9.11 8.83
CA SER A 195 -11.26 7.71 8.75
C SER A 195 -10.01 7.52 7.89
N GLY A 196 -9.92 8.18 6.74
CA GLY A 196 -8.74 8.16 5.89
C GLY A 196 -7.47 8.64 6.62
N ILE A 197 -7.56 9.74 7.36
CA ILE A 197 -6.45 10.26 8.17
C ILE A 197 -6.04 9.25 9.25
N VAL A 198 -6.99 8.70 10.01
CA VAL A 198 -6.71 7.75 11.09
C VAL A 198 -5.98 6.53 10.55
N PHE A 199 -6.45 5.92 9.47
CA PHE A 199 -5.78 4.77 8.85
C PHE A 199 -4.38 5.12 8.35
N ALA A 200 -4.21 6.27 7.70
CA ALA A 200 -2.92 6.72 7.21
C ALA A 200 -1.90 6.89 8.36
N PHE A 201 -2.31 7.48 9.49
CA PHE A 201 -1.45 7.62 10.68
C PHE A 201 -1.16 6.28 11.37
N VAL A 202 -2.11 5.35 11.44
CA VAL A 202 -1.86 3.98 11.92
C VAL A 202 -0.80 3.29 11.06
N GLY A 203 -0.89 3.44 9.73
CA GLY A 203 0.13 2.95 8.80
C GLY A 203 1.50 3.60 9.04
N LEU A 204 1.55 4.93 9.19
CA LEU A 204 2.79 5.67 9.46
C LEU A 204 3.45 5.26 10.78
N ILE A 205 2.69 5.13 11.87
CA ILE A 205 3.20 4.70 13.18
C ILE A 205 3.74 3.28 13.10
N SER A 206 3.00 2.37 12.45
CA SER A 206 3.41 0.98 12.25
C SER A 206 4.74 0.90 11.49
N PHE A 207 4.87 1.68 10.41
CA PHE A 207 6.12 1.79 9.67
C PHE A 207 7.24 2.43 10.48
N PHE A 208 6.96 3.48 11.26
CA PHE A 208 7.97 4.14 12.09
C PHE A 208 8.57 3.20 13.14
N VAL A 209 7.75 2.38 13.81
CA VAL A 209 8.21 1.35 14.75
C VAL A 209 9.08 0.33 14.02
N PHE A 210 8.64 -0.15 12.85
CA PHE A 210 9.43 -1.05 12.01
C PHE A 210 10.77 -0.43 11.59
N PHE A 211 10.77 0.83 11.13
CA PHE A 211 11.94 1.51 10.61
C PHE A 211 12.97 1.82 11.71
N SER A 212 12.52 2.34 12.85
CA SER A 212 13.37 2.71 13.98
C SER A 212 13.98 1.49 14.69
N CYS A 213 13.23 0.39 14.79
CA CYS A 213 13.68 -0.79 15.52
C CYS A 213 14.39 -1.83 14.65
N ILE A 214 14.00 -2.01 13.38
CA ILE A 214 14.44 -3.15 12.57
C ILE A 214 15.29 -2.71 11.38
N SER A 215 14.74 -1.84 10.52
CA SER A 215 15.37 -1.52 9.23
C SER A 215 16.61 -0.62 9.36
N SER A 216 16.55 0.45 10.17
CA SER A 216 17.65 1.42 10.30
C SER A 216 18.82 0.95 11.16
N VAL A 217 18.60 0.04 12.11
CA VAL A 217 19.65 -0.48 13.01
C VAL A 217 20.51 -1.48 12.24
N SER A 218 21.74 -1.08 11.92
CA SER A 218 22.67 -1.92 11.18
C SER A 218 24.13 -1.72 11.59
N VAL A 219 24.85 -2.84 11.77
CA VAL A 219 26.33 -2.88 11.86
C VAL A 219 26.94 -2.74 10.46
N VAL A 220 26.25 -3.23 9.43
CA VAL A 220 26.69 -3.13 8.03
C VAL A 220 26.25 -1.79 7.42
N PHE A 221 27.01 -1.27 6.44
CA PHE A 221 26.62 -0.10 5.65
C PHE A 221 25.61 -0.48 4.56
N ARG A 222 24.37 -0.75 4.97
CA ARG A 222 23.26 -1.10 4.06
C ARG A 222 23.00 0.04 3.05
N PRO A 223 22.68 -0.28 1.78
CA PRO A 223 22.23 0.73 0.84
C PRO A 223 20.90 1.34 1.33
N PHE A 224 20.94 2.61 1.69
CA PHE A 224 19.79 3.42 2.10
C PHE A 224 19.87 4.80 1.44
N PRO A 225 18.74 5.44 1.11
CA PRO A 225 18.75 6.81 0.67
C PRO A 225 19.16 7.73 1.82
N LEU A 226 20.11 8.64 1.56
CA LEU A 226 20.74 9.49 2.57
C LEU A 226 21.38 8.69 3.71
N MET A 227 22.17 7.67 3.35
CA MET A 227 22.88 6.80 4.28
C MET A 227 23.67 7.60 5.34
N THR A 228 23.49 7.21 6.60
CA THR A 228 24.20 7.77 7.76
C THR A 228 24.96 6.69 8.50
N ILE A 229 25.93 7.07 9.34
CA ILE A 229 26.70 6.12 10.14
C ILE A 229 25.87 5.63 11.33
N LEU A 230 25.18 6.55 12.00
CA LEU A 230 24.31 6.28 13.15
C LEU A 230 22.83 6.27 12.77
N ALA A 231 22.14 5.16 13.05
CA ALA A 231 20.71 4.99 12.77
C ALA A 231 19.82 6.12 13.34
N GLY A 232 20.18 6.66 14.52
CA GLY A 232 19.42 7.75 15.15
C GLY A 232 19.36 9.03 14.31
N VAL A 233 20.42 9.35 13.54
CA VAL A 233 20.42 10.51 12.64
C VAL A 233 19.49 10.27 11.46
N GLN A 234 19.49 9.05 10.90
CA GLN A 234 18.62 8.68 9.79
C GLN A 234 17.14 8.75 10.15
N VAL A 235 16.78 8.21 11.32
CA VAL A 235 15.40 8.25 11.83
C VAL A 235 14.99 9.68 12.15
N GLY A 236 15.83 10.42 12.89
CA GLY A 236 15.54 11.82 13.26
C GLY A 236 15.36 12.74 12.04
N PHE A 237 16.24 12.63 11.04
CA PHE A 237 16.12 13.43 9.81
C PHE A 237 14.89 13.05 8.98
N SER A 238 14.50 11.78 8.96
CA SER A 238 13.26 11.35 8.28
C SER A 238 12.02 11.94 8.95
N VAL A 239 11.97 11.90 10.30
CA VAL A 239 10.90 12.55 11.08
C VAL A 239 10.88 14.06 10.86
N LEU A 240 12.04 14.70 10.70
CA LEU A 240 12.10 16.12 10.39
C LEU A 240 11.40 16.46 9.07
N ILE A 241 11.67 15.70 7.99
CA ILE A 241 10.99 15.87 6.70
C ILE A 241 9.48 15.69 6.87
N TRP A 242 9.07 14.65 7.61
CA TRP A 242 7.66 14.36 7.90
C TRP A 242 6.95 15.51 8.59
N MET A 243 7.57 16.10 9.62
CA MET A 243 7.02 17.22 10.37
C MET A 243 6.91 18.49 9.50
N ILE A 244 7.93 18.78 8.69
CA ILE A 244 7.90 19.93 7.76
C ILE A 244 6.72 19.78 6.78
N SER A 245 6.60 18.63 6.12
CA SER A 245 5.51 18.32 5.20
C SER A 245 4.13 18.41 5.88
N PHE A 246 3.98 17.85 7.07
CA PHE A 246 2.71 17.86 7.79
C PHE A 246 2.27 19.27 8.19
N VAL A 247 3.16 20.03 8.83
CA VAL A 247 2.84 21.37 9.33
C VAL A 247 2.61 22.35 8.18
N THR A 248 3.39 22.26 7.09
CA THR A 248 3.14 23.08 5.88
C THR A 248 1.79 22.79 5.25
N GLY A 249 1.36 21.51 5.23
CA GLY A 249 0.02 21.11 4.79
C GLY A 249 -1.09 21.76 5.62
N ILE A 250 -0.99 21.70 6.96
CA ILE A 250 -1.97 22.32 7.87
C ILE A 250 -2.02 23.84 7.68
N ALA A 251 -0.86 24.49 7.70
CA ALA A 251 -0.76 25.94 7.59
C ALA A 251 -1.47 26.48 6.35
N SER A 252 -1.37 25.77 5.21
CA SER A 252 -1.89 26.23 3.92
C SER A 252 -3.39 26.53 3.88
N GLN A 253 -4.19 25.90 4.75
CA GLN A 253 -5.65 26.03 4.75
C GLN A 253 -6.18 26.94 5.86
N LEU A 254 -5.33 27.33 6.82
CA LEU A 254 -5.75 28.08 8.00
C LEU A 254 -5.79 29.60 7.74
N PRO A 255 -6.51 30.37 8.58
CA PRO A 255 -6.57 31.82 8.46
C PRO A 255 -5.21 32.46 8.80
N LEU A 256 -5.06 33.76 8.51
CA LEU A 256 -3.78 34.47 8.51
C LEU A 256 -2.93 34.25 9.76
N ILE A 257 -3.48 34.45 10.96
CA ILE A 257 -2.74 34.37 12.23
C ILE A 257 -2.16 32.96 12.47
N PRO A 258 -2.97 31.88 12.53
CA PRO A 258 -2.44 30.54 12.74
C PRO A 258 -1.57 30.06 11.57
N ARG A 259 -1.84 30.48 10.33
CA ARG A 259 -0.98 30.18 9.18
C ARG A 259 0.43 30.75 9.39
N CYS A 260 0.56 32.05 9.67
CA CYS A 260 1.84 32.69 9.95
C CYS A 260 2.61 32.03 11.11
N VAL A 261 1.92 31.69 12.21
CA VAL A 261 2.55 31.01 13.36
C VAL A 261 3.12 29.64 12.96
N LEU A 262 2.37 28.85 12.19
CA LEU A 262 2.83 27.54 11.73
C LEU A 262 3.93 27.67 10.67
N THR A 263 3.90 28.68 9.80
CA THR A 263 4.97 28.99 8.84
C THR A 263 6.28 29.32 9.56
N LEU A 264 6.23 30.11 10.64
CA LEU A 264 7.41 30.37 11.49
C LEU A 264 7.89 29.11 12.22
N LEU A 265 6.97 28.25 12.68
CA LEU A 265 7.34 26.95 13.25
C LEU A 265 8.06 26.06 12.21
N VAL A 266 7.63 26.08 10.94
CA VAL A 266 8.32 25.37 9.86
C VAL A 266 9.71 25.96 9.60
N SER A 267 9.88 27.28 9.66
CA SER A 267 11.20 27.91 9.60
C SER A 267 12.15 27.37 10.69
N PHE A 268 11.66 27.26 11.94
CA PHE A 268 12.43 26.67 13.03
C PHE A 268 12.76 25.19 12.79
N LEU A 269 11.82 24.39 12.27
CA LEU A 269 12.08 23.00 11.87
C LEU A 269 13.18 22.92 10.80
N TYR A 270 13.15 23.80 9.79
CA TYR A 270 14.22 23.88 8.80
C TYR A 270 15.57 24.16 9.45
N PHE A 271 15.64 25.07 10.44
CA PHE A 271 16.88 25.36 11.16
C PHE A 271 17.43 24.14 11.93
N ILE A 272 16.55 23.29 12.51
CA ILE A 272 16.95 22.02 13.15
C ILE A 272 17.67 21.09 12.14
N GLY A 273 17.41 21.20 10.84
CA GLY A 273 18.14 20.44 9.81
C GLY A 273 19.66 20.57 9.92
N ASN A 274 20.18 21.76 10.25
CA ASN A 274 21.60 22.01 10.46
C ASN A 274 22.18 21.20 11.63
N PHE A 275 21.38 20.97 12.68
CA PHE A 275 21.80 20.14 13.82
C PHE A 275 22.14 18.71 13.38
N PHE A 276 21.31 18.08 12.54
CA PHE A 276 21.57 16.71 12.06
C PHE A 276 22.84 16.59 11.21
N THR A 277 23.22 17.65 10.49
CA THR A 277 24.47 17.66 9.71
C THR A 277 25.72 17.81 10.58
N THR A 278 25.59 18.31 11.81
CA THR A 278 26.70 18.61 12.72
C THR A 278 26.87 17.60 13.86
N ILE A 279 25.97 16.62 13.99
CA ILE A 279 26.07 15.45 14.90
C ILE A 279 27.15 14.47 14.40
N PRO A 280 27.92 13.82 15.30
CA PRO A 280 28.89 12.80 14.89
C PRO A 280 28.19 11.64 14.19
N GLY A 281 28.76 11.10 13.12
CA GLY A 281 28.13 9.99 12.40
C GLY A 281 26.92 10.37 11.53
N SER A 282 26.90 11.61 11.03
CA SER A 282 25.92 12.14 10.07
C SER A 282 25.95 11.40 8.71
N PHE A 283 25.51 12.07 7.63
CA PHE A 283 25.55 11.56 6.27
C PHE A 283 26.96 11.13 5.82
N VAL A 284 27.02 9.97 5.16
CA VAL A 284 28.26 9.38 4.61
C VAL A 284 28.76 10.18 3.41
N ASN A 285 27.88 10.54 2.49
CA ASN A 285 28.24 11.33 1.31
C ASN A 285 28.47 12.81 1.69
N LYS A 286 29.71 13.28 1.51
CA LYS A 286 30.14 14.65 1.80
C LYS A 286 29.36 15.70 1.01
N VAL A 287 28.96 15.40 -0.23
CA VAL A 287 28.20 16.34 -1.09
C VAL A 287 26.77 16.50 -0.56
N GLN A 288 26.07 15.39 -0.32
CA GLN A 288 24.71 15.40 0.23
C GLN A 288 24.66 16.13 1.58
N LYS A 289 25.66 15.91 2.45
CA LYS A 289 25.80 16.63 3.74
C LYS A 289 25.86 18.15 3.56
N ARG A 290 26.65 18.65 2.60
CA ARG A 290 26.81 20.08 2.31
C ARG A 290 25.52 20.68 1.74
N ILE A 291 24.87 19.96 0.83
CA ILE A 291 23.60 20.37 0.23
C ILE A 291 22.52 20.51 1.31
N ILE A 292 22.35 19.51 2.18
CA ILE A 292 21.33 19.53 3.24
C ILE A 292 21.53 20.69 4.20
N ALA A 293 22.77 21.01 4.61
CA ALA A 293 23.05 22.14 5.49
C ALA A 293 22.76 23.50 4.81
N GLY A 294 23.17 23.65 3.54
CA GLY A 294 22.89 24.87 2.78
C GLY A 294 21.40 25.10 2.60
N VAL A 295 20.67 24.07 2.14
CA VAL A 295 19.22 24.09 1.94
C VAL A 295 18.46 24.31 3.25
N SER A 296 18.88 23.67 4.34
CA SER A 296 18.27 23.86 5.67
C SER A 296 18.29 25.33 6.09
N THR A 297 19.39 26.04 5.81
CA THR A 297 19.51 27.46 6.17
C THR A 297 18.78 28.37 5.19
N SER A 298 18.86 28.11 3.87
CA SER A 298 18.14 28.92 2.88
C SER A 298 16.61 28.75 2.99
N SER A 299 16.11 27.53 3.20
CA SER A 299 14.68 27.27 3.43
C SER A 299 14.17 27.87 4.73
N CYS A 300 14.98 27.92 5.79
CA CYS A 300 14.65 28.64 7.02
C CYS A 300 14.41 30.13 6.75
N LEU A 301 15.35 30.79 6.05
CA LEU A 301 15.23 32.20 5.68
C LEU A 301 14.05 32.45 4.72
N PHE A 302 13.83 31.55 3.77
CA PHE A 302 12.74 31.67 2.81
C PHE A 302 11.37 31.52 3.47
N MET A 303 11.20 30.63 4.46
CA MET A 303 9.95 30.54 5.21
C MET A 303 9.69 31.76 6.10
N ILE A 304 10.73 32.45 6.57
CA ILE A 304 10.58 33.76 7.23
C ILE A 304 10.07 34.79 6.21
N LEU A 305 10.64 34.80 5.00
CA LEU A 305 10.17 35.66 3.91
C LEU A 305 8.70 35.39 3.56
N VAL A 306 8.29 34.11 3.45
CA VAL A 306 6.88 33.73 3.22
C VAL A 306 5.99 34.30 4.32
N ALA A 307 6.37 34.17 5.59
CA ALA A 307 5.59 34.74 6.70
C ALA A 307 5.49 36.28 6.63
N VAL A 308 6.56 36.97 6.23
CA VAL A 308 6.54 38.43 6.03
C VAL A 308 5.59 38.82 4.89
N TYR A 309 5.60 38.10 3.77
CA TYR A 309 4.69 38.34 2.64
C TYR A 309 3.23 38.15 3.05
N GLU A 310 2.94 37.14 3.86
CA GLU A 310 1.59 36.93 4.38
C GLU A 310 1.13 38.07 5.30
N ILE A 311 1.98 38.52 6.23
CA ILE A 311 1.66 39.63 7.14
C ILE A 311 1.41 40.93 6.34
N MET A 312 2.19 41.16 5.29
CA MET A 312 2.05 42.34 4.41
C MET A 312 0.95 42.18 3.36
N ASN A 313 0.33 41.00 3.26
CA ASN A 313 -0.65 40.63 2.24
C ASN A 313 -0.15 40.90 0.80
N LEU A 314 1.13 40.58 0.54
CA LEU A 314 1.79 40.69 -0.75
C LEU A 314 1.86 39.32 -1.43
N ASN A 315 1.69 39.31 -2.75
CA ASN A 315 1.80 38.09 -3.56
C ASN A 315 3.21 37.97 -4.13
N ALA A 316 3.77 36.77 -4.13
CA ALA A 316 5.07 36.45 -4.71
C ALA A 316 5.00 36.33 -6.25
N GLU A 317 6.08 36.74 -6.89
CA GLU A 317 6.31 36.63 -8.33
C GLU A 317 7.39 35.57 -8.63
N MET A 318 7.85 35.47 -9.89
CA MET A 318 8.90 34.50 -10.24
C MET A 318 10.26 34.85 -9.66
N ILE A 319 10.49 36.13 -9.30
CA ILE A 319 11.80 36.58 -8.82
C ILE A 319 12.17 35.88 -7.51
N GLU A 320 11.20 35.57 -6.65
CA GLU A 320 11.38 34.88 -5.38
C GLU A 320 11.94 33.46 -5.57
N ILE A 321 11.59 32.76 -6.66
CA ILE A 321 12.16 31.45 -6.99
C ILE A 321 13.65 31.60 -7.30
N PHE A 322 14.03 32.60 -8.11
CA PHE A 322 15.43 32.87 -8.44
C PHE A 322 16.22 33.32 -7.22
N VAL A 323 15.62 34.12 -6.33
CA VAL A 323 16.19 34.51 -5.04
C VAL A 323 16.45 33.26 -4.19
N TYR A 324 15.48 32.35 -4.10
CA TYR A 324 15.64 31.11 -3.34
C TYR A 324 16.75 30.21 -3.89
N ILE A 325 16.81 30.02 -5.21
CA ILE A 325 17.85 29.21 -5.87
C ILE A 325 19.22 29.84 -5.63
N SER A 326 19.35 31.16 -5.80
CA SER A 326 20.61 31.89 -5.59
C SER A 326 21.06 31.84 -4.14
N ALA A 327 20.13 32.06 -3.20
CA ALA A 327 20.40 31.95 -1.76
C ALA A 327 20.80 30.52 -1.37
N SER A 328 20.11 29.50 -1.90
CA SER A 328 20.45 28.10 -1.65
C SER A 328 21.84 27.76 -2.16
N PHE A 329 22.21 28.21 -3.37
CA PHE A 329 23.55 28.02 -3.92
C PHE A 329 24.63 28.68 -3.03
N LEU A 330 24.42 29.94 -2.64
CA LEU A 330 25.33 30.66 -1.74
C LEU A 330 25.50 29.94 -0.40
N MET A 331 24.40 29.49 0.21
CA MET A 331 24.44 28.80 1.50
C MET A 331 25.09 27.42 1.41
N VAL A 332 24.97 26.71 0.29
CA VAL A 332 25.71 25.46 0.04
C VAL A 332 27.22 25.72 -0.08
N LEU A 333 27.65 26.83 -0.69
CA LEU A 333 29.06 27.23 -0.72
C LEU A 333 29.58 27.54 0.69
N VAL A 334 28.84 28.32 1.47
CA VAL A 334 29.17 28.62 2.88
C VAL A 334 29.29 27.34 3.70
N ALA A 335 28.34 26.41 3.55
CA ALA A 335 28.39 25.11 4.21
C ALA A 335 29.62 24.28 3.78
N SER A 336 30.01 24.34 2.50
CA SER A 336 31.22 23.68 1.99
C SER A 336 32.47 24.22 2.68
N PHE A 337 32.62 25.55 2.79
CA PHE A 337 33.74 26.17 3.51
C PHE A 337 33.74 25.82 5.00
N TYR A 338 32.58 25.88 5.65
CA TYR A 338 32.43 25.52 7.07
C TYR A 338 32.87 24.08 7.35
N PHE A 339 32.37 23.11 6.59
CA PHE A 339 32.74 21.70 6.80
C PHE A 339 34.19 21.42 6.44
N ASN A 340 34.74 22.02 5.39
CA ASN A 340 36.16 21.86 5.06
C ASN A 340 37.07 22.41 6.16
N LYS A 341 36.77 23.60 6.69
CA LYS A 341 37.51 24.18 7.82
C LYS A 341 37.43 23.30 9.07
N ARG A 342 36.24 22.77 9.37
CA ARG A 342 36.04 21.85 10.51
C ARG A 342 36.78 20.53 10.33
N THR A 343 36.76 19.93 9.14
CA THR A 343 37.52 18.71 8.84
C THR A 343 39.02 18.93 8.99
N ARG A 344 39.56 20.05 8.47
CA ARG A 344 40.99 20.40 8.64
C ARG A 344 41.37 20.53 10.11
N LYS A 345 40.56 21.22 10.92
CA LYS A 345 40.80 21.34 12.37
C LYS A 345 40.81 19.99 13.09
N LEU A 346 39.89 19.09 12.74
CA LEU A 346 39.81 17.76 13.34
C LEU A 346 40.97 16.86 12.89
N LEU A 347 41.45 16.98 11.66
CA LEU A 347 42.62 16.25 11.18
C LEU A 347 43.89 16.77 11.85
N ALA A 348 44.10 18.08 11.92
CA ALA A 348 45.24 18.67 12.64
C ALA A 348 45.28 18.26 14.12
N PHE A 349 44.11 18.11 14.76
CA PHE A 349 44.01 17.57 16.12
C PHE A 349 44.43 16.09 16.21
N LEU A 350 44.17 15.28 15.18
CA LEU A 350 44.62 13.89 15.13
C LEU A 350 46.12 13.77 14.82
N ASP A 351 46.64 14.66 13.96
CA ASP A 351 48.07 14.76 13.65
C ASP A 351 48.85 15.07 14.93
N ASP A 352 48.41 16.06 15.72
CA ASP A 352 49.00 16.46 17.00
C ASP A 352 49.09 15.29 18.00
N ILE A 353 48.01 14.49 18.12
CA ILE A 353 47.99 13.30 18.99
C ILE A 353 48.93 12.21 18.47
N TYR A 354 49.00 12.03 17.15
CA TYR A 354 49.83 10.99 16.53
C TYR A 354 51.31 11.30 16.64
N GLU A 355 51.70 12.56 16.42
CA GLU A 355 53.10 13.02 16.47
C GLU A 355 53.61 13.15 17.91
N ASN A 356 52.80 13.67 18.84
CA ASN A 356 53.23 13.88 20.23
C ASN A 356 53.03 12.65 21.15
N GLY A 357 52.36 11.60 20.67
CA GLY A 357 52.08 10.40 21.46
C GLY A 357 51.26 10.65 22.74
N THR A 358 50.52 11.77 22.79
CA THR A 358 49.75 12.17 23.98
C THR A 358 48.61 11.19 24.26
N ASP A 359 48.58 10.63 25.47
CA ASP A 359 47.47 9.78 25.90
C ASP A 359 46.16 10.57 25.94
N ILE A 360 45.10 9.99 25.37
CA ILE A 360 43.76 10.58 25.28
C ILE A 360 43.22 10.99 26.67
N ASN A 361 43.70 10.32 27.74
CA ASN A 361 43.35 10.59 29.13
C ASN A 361 43.87 11.95 29.63
N GLN A 362 44.96 12.47 29.07
CA GLN A 362 45.57 13.75 29.46
C GLN A 362 44.86 14.98 28.84
N ILE A 363 43.95 14.75 27.88
CA ILE A 363 43.19 15.81 27.22
C ILE A 363 41.94 16.15 28.06
N ASN A 364 42.04 17.17 28.91
CA ASN A 364 40.99 17.60 29.86
C ASN A 364 39.67 18.07 29.18
N HIS A 365 39.72 18.54 27.93
CA HIS A 365 38.53 19.07 27.23
C HIS A 365 37.90 18.10 26.22
N LEU A 366 38.32 16.84 26.18
CA LEU A 366 37.78 15.88 25.21
C LEU A 366 36.40 15.38 25.65
N THR A 367 35.34 15.93 25.06
CA THR A 367 33.97 15.40 25.21
C THR A 367 33.73 14.19 24.29
N GLU A 368 32.86 13.26 24.68
CA GLU A 368 32.42 12.12 23.86
C GLU A 368 32.06 12.53 22.42
N LYS A 369 31.31 13.63 22.25
CA LYS A 369 30.89 14.16 20.94
C LYS A 369 32.06 14.60 20.05
N LEU A 370 33.10 15.17 20.66
CA LEU A 370 34.30 15.63 19.96
C LEU A 370 35.19 14.44 19.58
N PHE A 371 35.36 13.49 20.50
CA PHE A 371 36.03 12.22 20.22
C PHE A 371 35.39 11.48 19.05
N LEU A 372 34.08 11.27 19.07
CA LEU A 372 33.35 10.60 17.98
C LEU A 372 33.48 11.36 16.65
N HIS A 373 33.52 12.69 16.67
CA HIS A 373 33.77 13.50 15.48
C HIS A 373 35.17 13.27 14.90
N ALA A 374 36.19 13.32 15.76
CA ALA A 374 37.56 13.07 15.36
C ALA A 374 37.72 11.63 14.85
N ALA A 375 37.19 10.63 15.57
CA ALA A 375 37.27 9.22 15.21
C ALA A 375 36.64 8.93 13.84
N VAL A 376 35.40 9.40 13.62
CA VAL A 376 34.71 9.24 12.33
C VAL A 376 35.44 9.99 11.22
N THR A 377 35.86 11.24 11.46
CA THR A 377 36.53 12.06 10.42
C THR A 377 37.90 11.48 10.07
N GLY A 378 38.67 11.02 11.05
CA GLY A 378 39.96 10.38 10.87
C GLY A 378 39.85 9.07 10.10
N PHE A 379 38.89 8.22 10.47
CA PHE A 379 38.66 6.95 9.77
C PHE A 379 38.21 7.15 8.32
N VAL A 380 37.24 8.04 8.06
CA VAL A 380 36.74 8.33 6.70
C VAL A 380 37.82 8.90 5.76
N ASN A 381 38.82 9.59 6.30
CA ASN A 381 39.96 10.08 5.53
C ASN A 381 41.22 9.21 5.67
N SER A 382 41.11 8.00 6.22
CA SER A 382 42.19 7.02 6.33
C SER A 382 43.43 7.50 7.12
N HIS A 383 43.21 8.27 8.19
CA HIS A 383 44.30 8.76 9.04
C HIS A 383 45.06 7.61 9.75
N PRO A 384 46.41 7.63 9.84
CA PRO A 384 47.22 6.54 10.39
C PRO A 384 46.80 6.05 11.79
N ILE A 385 46.54 6.99 12.72
CA ILE A 385 46.12 6.66 14.11
C ILE A 385 44.77 5.92 14.19
N CYS A 386 43.87 6.15 13.23
CA CYS A 386 42.58 5.48 13.15
C CYS A 386 42.70 4.11 12.48
N LYS A 387 43.69 3.92 11.60
CA LYS A 387 43.98 2.64 10.94
C LYS A 387 44.54 1.60 11.91
N ASN A 388 45.42 2.01 12.83
CA ASN A 388 46.00 1.12 13.84
C ASN A 388 45.07 0.84 15.05
N TRP A 389 43.83 1.34 15.00
CA TRP A 389 42.82 1.25 16.07
C TRP A 389 43.21 1.87 17.42
N SER A 390 44.43 2.42 17.59
CA SER A 390 44.91 2.97 18.86
C SER A 390 44.01 4.10 19.35
N PHE A 391 43.62 5.02 18.47
CA PHE A 391 42.69 6.11 18.82
C PHE A 391 41.32 5.59 19.29
N PHE A 392 40.81 4.53 18.66
CA PHE A 392 39.55 3.91 19.05
C PHE A 392 39.65 3.15 20.37
N LYS A 393 40.75 2.42 20.60
CA LYS A 393 41.00 1.68 21.85
C LYS A 393 41.12 2.62 23.04
N SER A 394 42.01 3.62 22.97
CA SER A 394 42.19 4.61 24.05
C SER A 394 40.93 5.43 24.31
N GLY A 395 40.13 5.74 23.27
CA GLY A 395 38.84 6.41 23.44
C GLY A 395 37.75 5.53 24.04
N ALA A 396 37.74 4.24 23.69
CA ALA A 396 36.81 3.27 24.27
C ALA A 396 37.13 2.94 25.74
N GLU A 397 38.40 3.03 26.15
CA GLU A 397 38.81 2.95 27.55
C GLU A 397 38.33 4.18 28.36
N LYS A 398 38.55 5.39 27.82
CA LYS A 398 38.09 6.65 28.45
C LYS A 398 36.57 6.77 28.55
N PHE A 399 35.85 6.29 27.54
CA PHE A 399 34.38 6.32 27.45
C PHE A 399 33.77 4.92 27.50
N SER A 400 34.25 4.07 28.41
CA SER A 400 33.87 2.65 28.51
C SER A 400 32.36 2.41 28.70
N GLU A 401 31.66 3.32 29.39
CA GLU A 401 30.22 3.25 29.59
C GLU A 401 29.39 3.68 28.36
N SER A 402 30.00 4.38 27.39
CA SER A 402 29.26 4.85 26.21
C SER A 402 29.08 3.75 25.17
N ILE A 403 27.86 3.21 25.11
CA ILE A 403 27.45 2.29 24.05
C ILE A 403 27.59 2.93 22.65
N ARG A 404 27.47 4.26 22.52
CA ARG A 404 27.58 4.95 21.22
C ARG A 404 28.99 4.83 20.66
N VAL A 405 30.02 4.93 21.51
CA VAL A 405 31.43 4.73 21.14
C VAL A 405 31.67 3.31 20.65
N TRP A 406 31.24 2.31 21.43
CA TRP A 406 31.37 0.90 21.05
C TRP A 406 30.63 0.55 19.76
N ARG A 407 29.45 1.13 19.51
CA ARG A 407 28.69 0.93 18.26
C ARG A 407 29.43 1.46 17.04
N VAL A 408 29.98 2.68 17.13
CA VAL A 408 30.74 3.27 16.01
C VAL A 408 32.04 2.49 15.78
N PHE A 409 32.73 2.12 16.86
CA PHE A 409 33.96 1.33 16.79
C PHE A 409 33.69 -0.05 16.15
N GLY A 410 32.71 -0.79 16.65
CA GLY A 410 32.32 -2.10 16.10
C GLY A 410 31.87 -2.04 14.65
N LYS A 411 31.17 -0.97 14.24
CA LYS A 411 30.74 -0.75 12.86
C LYS A 411 31.90 -0.56 11.88
N PHE A 412 32.97 0.14 12.30
CA PHE A 412 34.17 0.30 11.48
C PHE A 412 35.05 -0.96 11.47
N VAL A 413 35.24 -1.60 12.63
CA VAL A 413 35.97 -2.88 12.73
C VAL A 413 35.30 -3.95 11.88
N ALA A 414 33.96 -3.98 11.84
CA ALA A 414 33.21 -4.92 11.03
C ALA A 414 33.49 -4.80 9.53
N ILE A 415 34.05 -3.70 9.00
CA ILE A 415 34.44 -3.60 7.58
C ILE A 415 35.60 -4.56 7.25
N TYR A 416 36.51 -4.81 8.21
CA TYR A 416 37.71 -5.60 8.00
C TYR A 416 37.53 -7.05 8.48
N PRO A 417 37.66 -8.05 7.60
CA PRO A 417 37.55 -9.46 8.00
C PRO A 417 38.65 -9.91 8.97
N GLU A 418 39.85 -9.36 8.82
CA GLU A 418 41.05 -9.70 9.61
C GLU A 418 40.89 -9.37 11.11
N GLU A 419 40.08 -8.37 11.43
CA GLU A 419 39.88 -7.86 12.80
C GLU A 419 38.71 -8.55 13.53
N SER A 420 38.39 -9.80 13.16
CA SER A 420 37.29 -10.56 13.77
C SER A 420 37.49 -10.81 15.28
N ASN A 421 38.75 -10.92 15.73
CA ASN A 421 39.08 -11.03 17.16
C ASN A 421 38.76 -9.75 17.94
N LEU A 422 39.08 -8.59 17.36
CA LEU A 422 38.76 -7.29 17.93
C LEU A 422 37.24 -7.06 17.96
N LEU A 423 36.52 -7.48 16.91
CA LEU A 423 35.06 -7.44 16.89
C LEU A 423 34.44 -8.31 17.99
N SER A 424 35.00 -9.51 18.22
CA SER A 424 34.58 -10.40 19.33
C SER A 424 34.73 -9.73 20.70
N PHE A 425 35.87 -9.07 20.93
CA PHE A 425 36.13 -8.31 22.16
C PHE A 425 35.13 -7.17 22.35
N ILE A 426 34.83 -6.41 21.29
CA ILE A 426 33.83 -5.34 21.32
C ILE A 426 32.44 -5.91 21.67
N VAL A 427 32.05 -7.03 21.06
CA VAL A 427 30.76 -7.69 21.33
C VAL A 427 30.66 -8.12 22.79
N HIS A 428 31.71 -8.73 23.35
CA HIS A 428 31.76 -9.11 24.77
C HIS A 428 31.63 -7.89 25.68
N THR A 429 32.38 -6.83 25.39
CA THR A 429 32.38 -5.59 26.18
C THR A 429 31.00 -4.89 26.13
N MET A 430 30.36 -4.86 24.97
CA MET A 430 28.99 -4.37 24.82
C MET A 430 27.95 -5.21 25.58
N GLN A 431 28.21 -6.50 25.85
CA GLN A 431 27.34 -7.35 26.66
C GLN A 431 27.51 -7.15 28.16
N THR A 432 28.73 -6.81 28.58
CA THR A 432 29.07 -6.54 29.98
C THR A 432 28.59 -5.17 30.43
N TYR A 433 28.88 -4.12 29.65
CA TYR A 433 28.55 -2.73 30.01
C TYR A 433 27.23 -2.24 29.39
N GLY A 434 26.73 -2.91 28.34
CA GLY A 434 25.47 -2.53 27.73
C GLY A 434 24.28 -2.92 28.59
N ASN A 435 23.31 -2.01 28.72
CA ASN A 435 22.04 -2.34 29.35
C ASN A 435 21.37 -3.49 28.57
N ARG A 436 21.34 -4.70 29.15
CA ARG A 436 20.81 -5.92 28.52
C ARG A 436 19.34 -5.78 28.08
N SER A 437 18.61 -4.83 28.65
CA SER A 437 17.23 -4.50 28.26
C SER A 437 17.12 -3.69 26.97
N SER A 438 18.20 -3.01 26.54
CA SER A 438 18.19 -2.18 25.34
C SER A 438 18.15 -3.03 24.08
N PHE A 439 16.96 -3.06 23.49
CA PHE A 439 16.63 -3.78 22.26
C PHE A 439 17.64 -3.54 21.12
N ILE A 440 18.04 -2.29 20.88
CA ILE A 440 18.96 -1.90 19.78
C ILE A 440 20.36 -2.52 19.98
N THR A 441 20.82 -2.62 21.22
CA THR A 441 22.14 -3.20 21.52
C THR A 441 22.14 -4.71 21.27
N GLN A 442 21.05 -5.41 21.61
CA GLN A 442 20.90 -6.84 21.31
C GLN A 442 20.95 -7.11 19.80
N GLU A 443 20.33 -6.25 19.01
CA GLU A 443 20.30 -6.42 17.56
C GLU A 443 21.68 -6.21 16.93
N ILE A 444 22.40 -5.18 17.35
CA ILE A 444 23.77 -4.91 16.90
C ILE A 444 24.71 -6.09 17.24
N ILE A 445 24.58 -6.64 18.45
CA ILE A 445 25.32 -7.83 18.87
C ILE A 445 24.97 -9.04 18.01
N SER A 446 23.69 -9.25 17.69
CA SER A 446 23.22 -10.36 16.85
C SER A 446 23.79 -10.28 15.43
N GLN A 447 23.74 -9.09 14.82
CA GLN A 447 24.32 -8.85 13.50
C GLN A 447 25.83 -9.02 13.49
N ALA A 448 26.54 -8.47 14.48
CA ALA A 448 27.99 -8.65 14.62
C ALA A 448 28.39 -10.13 14.75
N ARG A 449 27.66 -10.92 15.55
CA ARG A 449 27.87 -12.37 15.65
C ARG A 449 27.64 -13.06 14.31
N THR A 450 26.62 -12.68 13.56
CA THR A 450 26.34 -13.30 12.26
C THR A 450 27.43 -12.97 11.23
N ILE A 451 27.97 -11.75 11.25
CA ILE A 451 29.14 -11.39 10.41
C ILE A 451 30.34 -12.27 10.78
N MET A 452 30.61 -12.49 12.07
CA MET A 452 31.69 -13.38 12.52
C MET A 452 31.45 -14.83 12.07
N THR A 453 30.21 -15.34 12.20
CA THR A 453 29.82 -16.68 11.74
C THR A 453 30.01 -16.84 10.23
N GLN A 454 29.67 -15.83 9.44
CA GLN A 454 29.84 -15.86 7.98
C GLN A 454 31.31 -15.90 7.54
N ARG A 455 32.21 -15.35 8.36
CA ARG A 455 33.66 -15.33 8.15
C ARG A 455 34.37 -16.58 8.67
N GLU A 456 33.66 -17.45 9.38
CA GLU A 456 34.26 -18.60 10.06
C GLU A 456 34.57 -19.76 9.09
N GLY A 457 35.87 -20.01 8.86
CA GLY A 457 36.34 -21.15 8.08
C GLY A 457 36.71 -22.40 8.89
N SER A 458 36.92 -22.25 10.21
CA SER A 458 37.32 -23.32 11.14
C SER A 458 36.12 -24.10 11.69
N LEU A 459 36.38 -25.22 12.37
CA LEU A 459 35.36 -25.98 13.08
C LEU A 459 35.24 -25.51 14.54
N SER A 460 34.33 -24.59 14.84
CA SER A 460 33.99 -24.28 16.24
C SER A 460 33.19 -25.40 16.92
N SER A 461 33.19 -25.38 18.25
CA SER A 461 32.38 -26.29 19.08
C SER A 461 30.87 -26.14 18.80
N ASP A 462 30.36 -24.91 18.62
CA ASP A 462 28.96 -24.66 18.25
C ASP A 462 28.64 -25.23 16.86
N LEU A 463 29.51 -25.01 15.86
CA LEU A 463 29.34 -25.59 14.54
C LEU A 463 29.36 -27.12 14.58
N LYS A 464 30.29 -27.74 15.34
CA LYS A 464 30.37 -29.21 15.49
C LYS A 464 29.05 -29.81 16.00
N VAL A 465 28.43 -29.18 17.00
CA VAL A 465 27.12 -29.60 17.54
C VAL A 465 26.01 -29.46 16.50
N ARG A 466 25.96 -28.34 15.78
CA ARG A 466 24.95 -28.11 14.72
C ARG A 466 25.10 -29.08 13.55
N LEU A 467 26.36 -29.35 13.17
CA LEU A 467 26.72 -30.26 12.10
C LEU A 467 26.34 -31.70 12.45
N SER A 468 26.59 -32.13 13.70
CA SER A 468 26.15 -33.44 14.21
C SER A 468 24.62 -33.58 14.17
N LYS A 469 23.88 -32.54 14.57
CA LYS A 469 22.40 -32.52 14.49
C LYS A 469 21.91 -32.62 13.04
N ALA A 470 22.51 -31.87 12.12
CA ALA A 470 22.16 -31.92 10.69
C ALA A 470 22.45 -33.31 10.10
N SER A 471 23.60 -33.90 10.41
CA SER A 471 23.96 -35.26 9.98
C SER A 471 22.98 -36.31 10.51
N LYS A 472 22.63 -36.26 11.81
CA LYS A 472 21.62 -37.15 12.40
C LYS A 472 20.27 -37.03 11.68
N GLN A 473 19.89 -35.82 11.28
CA GLN A 473 18.64 -35.60 10.55
C GLN A 473 18.67 -36.20 9.14
N VAL A 474 19.79 -36.11 8.43
CA VAL A 474 20.00 -36.77 7.13
C VAL A 474 19.88 -38.29 7.29
N GLN A 475 20.48 -38.86 8.33
CA GLN A 475 20.38 -40.30 8.63
C GLN A 475 18.94 -40.74 8.91
N VAL A 476 18.16 -39.93 9.67
CA VAL A 476 16.73 -40.18 9.87
C VAL A 476 15.96 -40.14 8.55
N THR A 477 16.28 -39.21 7.64
CA THR A 477 15.66 -39.19 6.30
C THR A 477 15.99 -40.45 5.51
N LYS A 478 17.25 -40.91 5.51
CA LYS A 478 17.67 -42.15 4.85
C LYS A 478 16.92 -43.38 5.36
N ARG A 479 16.80 -43.54 6.68
CA ARG A 479 16.03 -44.64 7.28
C ARG A 479 14.57 -44.65 6.85
N LYS A 480 13.96 -43.47 6.74
CA LYS A 480 12.58 -43.32 6.25
C LYS A 480 12.43 -43.65 4.76
N ILE A 481 13.42 -43.30 3.93
CA ILE A 481 13.47 -43.71 2.52
C ILE A 481 13.56 -45.24 2.42
N ARG A 482 14.41 -45.88 3.24
CA ARG A 482 14.49 -47.34 3.28
C ARG A 482 13.17 -47.99 3.66
N HIS A 483 12.52 -47.48 4.70
CA HIS A 483 11.22 -47.99 5.13
C HIS A 483 10.17 -47.97 4.01
N ILE A 484 10.21 -47.00 3.07
CA ILE A 484 9.34 -47.03 1.88
C ILE A 484 9.66 -48.24 0.99
N TRP A 485 10.95 -48.51 0.74
CA TRP A 485 11.35 -49.69 -0.03
C TRP A 485 10.98 -50.99 0.66
N ASP A 486 11.05 -51.06 1.99
CA ASP A 486 10.58 -52.21 2.76
C ASP A 486 9.07 -52.42 2.60
N LEU A 487 8.27 -51.34 2.61
CA LEU A 487 6.81 -51.39 2.36
C LEU A 487 6.47 -51.84 0.93
N VAL A 488 7.29 -51.44 -0.06
CA VAL A 488 7.16 -51.90 -1.45
C VAL A 488 7.44 -53.41 -1.55
N ILE A 489 8.47 -53.91 -0.85
CA ILE A 489 8.77 -55.36 -0.78
C ILE A 489 7.63 -56.14 -0.12
N GLN A 490 7.04 -55.57 0.94
CA GLN A 490 5.91 -56.15 1.69
C GLN A 490 4.55 -55.98 0.96
N SER A 491 4.50 -55.24 -0.15
CA SER A 491 3.27 -54.91 -0.88
C SER A 491 2.18 -54.23 -0.03
N SER A 492 2.57 -53.53 1.05
CA SER A 492 1.65 -52.82 1.94
C SER A 492 1.33 -51.41 1.39
N ILE A 493 0.32 -51.32 0.52
CA ILE A 493 -0.05 -50.08 -0.17
C ILE A 493 -0.69 -49.07 0.81
N ASN A 494 -1.33 -49.54 1.88
CA ASN A 494 -2.11 -48.70 2.80
C ASN A 494 -1.24 -47.79 3.69
N GLU A 495 -0.06 -48.25 4.12
CA GLU A 495 0.87 -47.46 4.94
C GLU A 495 1.82 -46.59 4.12
N MET A 496 1.88 -46.85 2.80
CA MET A 496 2.81 -46.20 1.89
C MET A 496 2.58 -44.69 1.78
N ASP A 497 1.33 -44.22 1.82
CA ASP A 497 0.98 -42.79 1.77
C ASP A 497 1.58 -41.99 2.95
N SER A 498 1.34 -42.49 4.16
CA SER A 498 1.82 -41.86 5.38
C SER A 498 3.35 -41.86 5.42
N SER A 499 3.97 -42.98 5.05
CA SER A 499 5.43 -43.12 5.01
C SER A 499 6.09 -42.25 3.94
N ILE A 500 5.51 -42.12 2.74
CA ILE A 500 5.99 -41.20 1.69
C ILE A 500 5.90 -39.75 2.17
N ASN A 501 4.76 -39.32 2.72
CA ASN A 501 4.60 -37.95 3.20
C ASN A 501 5.53 -37.61 4.37
N ASN A 502 5.70 -38.55 5.32
CA ASN A 502 6.63 -38.42 6.43
C ASN A 502 8.08 -38.34 5.98
N THR A 503 8.44 -39.09 4.93
CA THR A 503 9.77 -39.06 4.31
C THR A 503 10.00 -37.76 3.56
N PHE A 504 9.03 -37.31 2.76
CA PHE A 504 9.08 -36.04 2.04
C PHE A 504 9.20 -34.85 3.01
N THR A 505 8.43 -34.86 4.09
CA THR A 505 8.52 -33.86 5.16
C THR A 505 9.88 -33.91 5.85
N SER A 506 10.42 -35.11 6.13
CA SER A 506 11.76 -35.29 6.71
C SER A 506 12.85 -34.75 5.78
N ARG A 507 12.79 -35.08 4.48
CA ARG A 507 13.69 -34.59 3.43
C ARG A 507 13.66 -33.07 3.35
N ASN A 508 12.48 -32.47 3.30
CA ASN A 508 12.34 -31.01 3.24
C ASN A 508 12.89 -30.34 4.50
N LYS A 509 12.66 -30.91 5.69
CA LYS A 509 13.25 -30.42 6.94
C LYS A 509 14.78 -30.54 6.92
N ALA A 510 15.34 -31.64 6.40
CA ALA A 510 16.79 -31.84 6.30
C ALA A 510 17.42 -30.85 5.32
N MET A 511 16.79 -30.71 4.13
CA MET A 511 17.19 -29.73 3.11
C MET A 511 17.16 -28.30 3.66
N ALA A 512 16.09 -27.91 4.35
CA ALA A 512 15.96 -26.57 4.92
C ALA A 512 16.97 -26.31 6.05
N ASN A 513 17.25 -27.32 6.89
CA ASN A 513 18.27 -27.19 7.93
C ASN A 513 19.68 -27.03 7.34
N LEU A 514 20.02 -27.85 6.33
CA LEU A 514 21.30 -27.75 5.65
C LEU A 514 21.43 -26.45 4.84
N SER A 515 20.37 -25.99 4.17
CA SER A 515 20.41 -24.71 3.46
C SER A 515 20.55 -23.52 4.42
N HIS A 516 19.91 -23.59 5.59
CA HIS A 516 20.09 -22.61 6.66
C HIS A 516 21.53 -22.62 7.20
N LEU A 517 22.11 -23.81 7.37
CA LEU A 517 23.48 -23.97 7.83
C LEU A 517 24.48 -23.41 6.81
N LEU A 518 24.26 -23.65 5.52
CA LEU A 518 25.06 -23.03 4.44
C LEU A 518 24.89 -21.51 4.36
N ALA A 519 23.68 -21.00 4.58
CA ALA A 519 23.43 -19.56 4.61
C ALA A 519 24.15 -18.87 5.79
N GLN A 520 24.26 -19.55 6.94
CA GLN A 520 24.98 -19.03 8.11
C GLN A 520 26.50 -19.16 7.97
N TYR A 521 26.96 -20.26 7.37
CA TYR A 521 28.37 -20.62 7.21
C TYR A 521 28.74 -20.77 5.72
N PRO A 522 28.63 -19.71 4.90
CA PRO A 522 28.78 -19.78 3.45
C PRO A 522 30.18 -20.17 2.98
N ASN A 523 31.20 -19.90 3.80
CA ASN A 523 32.61 -20.16 3.49
C ASN A 523 33.24 -21.25 4.37
N ASN A 524 32.43 -22.12 4.98
CA ASN A 524 32.93 -23.18 5.84
C ASN A 524 33.02 -24.53 5.12
N ARG A 525 34.21 -25.13 5.11
CA ARG A 525 34.47 -26.40 4.40
C ARG A 525 33.65 -27.58 4.92
N TYR A 526 33.41 -27.65 6.23
CA TYR A 526 32.69 -28.77 6.87
C TYR A 526 31.19 -28.70 6.56
N ALA A 527 30.62 -27.50 6.57
CA ALA A 527 29.23 -27.25 6.16
C ALA A 527 28.98 -27.66 4.70
N ALA A 528 29.86 -27.20 3.80
CA ALA A 528 29.78 -27.52 2.37
C ALA A 528 29.95 -29.03 2.11
N ARG A 529 30.83 -29.71 2.84
CA ARG A 529 31.05 -31.16 2.71
C ARG A 529 29.81 -31.97 3.08
N ILE A 530 29.12 -31.65 4.18
CA ILE A 530 27.88 -32.36 4.55
C ILE A 530 26.78 -32.10 3.53
N TYR A 531 26.70 -30.89 2.98
CA TYR A 531 25.74 -30.61 1.92
C TYR A 531 26.03 -31.41 0.65
N ALA A 532 27.28 -31.48 0.19
CA ALA A 532 27.67 -32.33 -0.93
C ALA A 532 27.29 -33.81 -0.68
N LYS A 533 27.58 -34.35 0.51
CA LYS A 533 27.16 -35.71 0.86
C LYS A 533 25.62 -35.87 0.81
N PHE A 534 24.86 -34.88 1.28
CA PHE A 534 23.40 -34.88 1.20
C PHE A 534 22.86 -34.84 -0.25
N THR A 535 23.50 -34.09 -1.15
CA THR A 535 23.07 -34.02 -2.56
C THR A 535 23.25 -35.36 -3.28
N LEU A 536 24.33 -36.09 -2.97
CA LEU A 536 24.57 -37.42 -3.51
C LEU A 536 23.61 -38.47 -2.91
N GLU A 537 23.51 -38.52 -1.58
CA GLU A 537 22.87 -39.65 -0.90
C GLU A 537 21.35 -39.53 -0.76
N VAL A 538 20.78 -38.32 -0.74
CA VAL A 538 19.34 -38.10 -0.53
C VAL A 538 18.67 -37.40 -1.71
N LEU A 539 19.34 -36.42 -2.34
CA LEU A 539 18.79 -35.78 -3.54
C LEU A 539 19.07 -36.56 -4.81
N VAL A 540 20.15 -37.36 -4.82
CA VAL A 540 20.62 -38.14 -5.97
C VAL A 540 20.81 -37.23 -7.19
N ASP A 541 21.47 -36.09 -6.98
CA ASP A 541 21.77 -35.11 -8.03
C ASP A 541 23.30 -35.05 -8.26
N PRO A 542 23.82 -35.75 -9.30
CA PRO A 542 25.26 -35.84 -9.55
C PRO A 542 25.86 -34.51 -10.01
N GLN A 543 25.10 -33.66 -10.72
CA GLN A 543 25.56 -32.34 -11.18
C GLN A 543 25.75 -31.40 -9.98
N LEU A 544 24.75 -31.34 -9.10
CA LEU A 544 24.83 -30.52 -7.89
C LEU A 544 25.94 -31.03 -6.96
N TYR A 545 26.13 -32.35 -6.87
CA TYR A 545 27.25 -32.93 -6.12
C TYR A 545 28.60 -32.47 -6.67
N ALA A 546 28.82 -32.55 -7.99
CA ALA A 546 30.07 -32.11 -8.62
C ALA A 546 30.36 -30.61 -8.35
N GLU A 547 29.35 -29.74 -8.50
CA GLU A 547 29.45 -28.31 -8.22
C GLU A 547 29.87 -28.05 -6.76
N TRP A 548 29.25 -28.74 -5.81
CA TRP A 548 29.55 -28.56 -4.39
C TRP A 548 30.88 -29.18 -3.97
N THR A 549 31.31 -30.27 -4.60
CA THR A 549 32.63 -30.86 -4.41
C THR A 549 33.73 -29.91 -4.88
N GLU A 550 33.55 -29.24 -6.03
CA GLU A 550 34.48 -28.20 -6.48
C GLU A 550 34.55 -27.03 -5.48
N LYS A 551 33.40 -26.58 -4.94
CA LYS A 551 33.36 -25.55 -3.89
C LYS A 551 34.10 -26.00 -2.63
N VAL A 552 33.95 -27.25 -2.20
CA VAL A 552 34.68 -27.81 -1.05
C VAL A 552 36.19 -27.80 -1.31
N GLN A 553 36.64 -28.16 -2.51
CA GLN A 553 38.05 -28.09 -2.88
C GLN A 553 38.59 -26.66 -2.82
N ARG A 554 37.85 -25.67 -3.36
CA ARG A 554 38.21 -24.24 -3.28
C ARG A 554 38.32 -23.76 -1.82
N LEU A 555 37.35 -24.11 -0.97
CA LEU A 555 37.36 -23.77 0.46
C LEU A 555 38.51 -24.45 1.21
N THR A 556 38.88 -25.68 0.84
CA THR A 556 40.00 -26.41 1.46
C THR A 556 41.34 -25.75 1.12
N ARG A 557 41.47 -25.18 -0.08
CA ARG A 557 42.61 -24.34 -0.49
C ARG A 557 42.60 -22.93 0.14
N GLY A 558 41.63 -22.63 1.01
CA GLY A 558 41.51 -21.34 1.69
C GLY A 558 40.96 -20.21 0.82
N VAL A 559 40.42 -20.52 -0.37
CA VAL A 559 39.80 -19.53 -1.27
C VAL A 559 38.33 -19.37 -0.88
N MET A 560 37.93 -18.14 -0.55
CA MET A 560 36.52 -17.83 -0.23
C MET A 560 35.64 -18.00 -1.47
N VAL A 561 34.59 -18.81 -1.36
CA VAL A 561 33.61 -19.03 -2.45
C VAL A 561 32.65 -17.85 -2.55
N ASN A 562 32.24 -17.30 -1.41
CA ASN A 562 31.41 -16.10 -1.33
C ASN A 562 32.25 -14.92 -0.82
N PRO A 563 32.32 -13.79 -1.54
CA PRO A 563 33.05 -12.63 -1.08
C PRO A 563 32.41 -12.02 0.16
N ASP A 564 33.21 -11.41 1.04
CA ASP A 564 32.70 -10.77 2.25
C ASP A 564 31.86 -9.54 1.90
N ARG A 565 30.56 -9.70 2.07
CA ARG A 565 29.55 -8.70 1.77
C ARG A 565 29.68 -7.45 2.64
N THR A 566 30.04 -7.61 3.91
CA THR A 566 30.19 -6.50 4.85
C THR A 566 31.37 -5.62 4.42
N ASN A 567 32.45 -6.25 3.95
CA ASN A 567 33.61 -5.54 3.41
C ASN A 567 33.24 -4.75 2.14
N ILE A 568 32.56 -5.38 1.17
CA ILE A 568 32.13 -4.73 -0.08
C ILE A 568 31.28 -3.48 0.21
N LEU A 569 30.31 -3.60 1.11
CA LEU A 569 29.42 -2.49 1.48
C LEU A 569 30.18 -1.36 2.19
N GLY A 570 31.11 -1.70 3.08
CA GLY A 570 31.98 -0.73 3.76
C GLY A 570 32.93 0.01 2.80
N MET A 571 33.55 -0.71 1.87
CA MET A 571 34.45 -0.12 0.86
C MET A 571 33.69 0.77 -0.13
N HIS A 572 32.46 0.41 -0.50
CA HIS A 572 31.60 1.28 -1.31
C HIS A 572 31.20 2.55 -0.56
N ALA A 573 30.90 2.45 0.75
CA ALA A 573 30.58 3.61 1.58
C ALA A 573 31.78 4.57 1.74
N PHE A 574 33.00 4.02 1.80
CA PHE A 574 34.24 4.77 2.02
C PHE A 574 35.35 4.34 1.04
N PRO A 575 35.37 4.87 -0.19
CA PRO A 575 36.32 4.48 -1.22
C PRO A 575 37.78 4.87 -0.92
N ASN A 576 37.99 5.80 0.02
CA ASN A 576 39.33 6.25 0.42
C ASN A 576 40.03 5.26 1.38
N LEU A 577 39.31 4.25 1.88
CA LEU A 577 39.91 3.21 2.71
C LEU A 577 40.82 2.33 1.85
N PRO A 578 41.95 1.85 2.38
CA PRO A 578 42.80 0.92 1.65
C PRO A 578 41.98 -0.33 1.30
N MET A 579 41.85 -0.60 0.00
CA MET A 579 41.33 -1.89 -0.44
C MET A 579 42.26 -2.98 0.06
N ILE A 580 41.67 -4.05 0.58
CA ILE A 580 42.38 -5.28 0.84
C ILE A 580 42.77 -5.85 -0.53
N GLN A 581 43.91 -5.42 -1.05
CA GLN A 581 44.72 -6.28 -1.89
C GLN A 581 45.24 -7.38 -0.96
N ASN A 582 45.32 -8.60 -1.49
CA ASN A 582 45.91 -9.78 -0.86
C ASN A 582 47.41 -9.56 -0.54
N VAL A 583 47.75 -8.61 0.31
CA VAL A 583 49.10 -8.38 0.84
C VAL A 583 49.15 -9.13 2.16
N ASN A 584 49.24 -10.46 2.03
CA ASN A 584 49.82 -11.43 2.97
C ASN A 584 49.48 -12.88 2.57
N SER A 585 49.32 -13.15 1.27
CA SER A 585 49.46 -14.52 0.73
C SER A 585 50.89 -15.09 0.88
N GLN A 586 51.83 -14.32 1.42
CA GLN A 586 53.19 -14.79 1.75
C GLN A 586 53.48 -14.92 3.26
N PHE A 587 52.54 -14.60 4.15
CA PHE A 587 52.75 -14.68 5.61
C PHE A 587 51.73 -15.51 6.37
N ARG A 588 50.99 -16.40 5.69
CA ARG A 588 50.52 -17.63 6.33
C ARG A 588 51.65 -18.63 6.31
N GLN A 589 52.65 -18.40 7.16
CA GLN A 589 53.47 -19.49 7.67
C GLN A 589 52.51 -20.53 8.25
N GLU A 590 52.79 -21.78 7.88
CA GLU A 590 52.19 -23.00 8.38
C GLU A 590 52.14 -22.96 9.92
N SER A 591 51.05 -22.44 10.48
CA SER A 591 50.62 -22.91 11.79
C SER A 591 50.09 -24.31 11.55
N HIS A 592 50.99 -25.29 11.66
CA HIS A 592 50.67 -26.66 12.01
C HIS A 592 49.75 -26.61 13.25
N PHE A 593 48.45 -26.50 13.02
CA PHE A 593 47.47 -27.01 13.96
C PHE A 593 47.55 -28.52 13.79
N THR A 594 48.03 -29.17 14.84
CA THR A 594 48.01 -30.60 15.04
C THR A 594 46.70 -31.20 14.54
N GLU A 595 46.75 -31.83 13.37
CA GLU A 595 45.77 -32.80 12.91
C GLU A 595 45.89 -34.04 13.80
N SER A 596 45.32 -33.94 14.99
CA SER A 596 45.12 -35.09 15.86
C SER A 596 43.70 -34.99 16.38
N GLU A 597 42.79 -35.51 15.55
CA GLU A 597 41.41 -35.97 15.82
C GLU A 597 40.45 -35.59 14.69
N VAL A 598 40.63 -36.18 13.49
CA VAL A 598 39.58 -36.87 12.70
C VAL A 598 40.32 -37.78 11.70
N THR A 599 40.64 -38.99 12.13
CA THR A 599 40.91 -40.10 11.21
C THR A 599 39.63 -40.37 10.41
N ASN A 600 39.54 -39.82 9.19
CA ASN A 600 38.69 -40.26 8.07
C ASN A 600 38.81 -39.37 6.81
N ASP A 601 39.86 -38.54 6.68
CA ASP A 601 40.03 -37.70 5.49
C ASP A 601 40.62 -38.46 4.27
N SER A 602 41.06 -39.71 4.41
CA SER A 602 41.56 -40.54 3.30
C SER A 602 40.50 -41.32 2.51
N ASN A 603 39.28 -41.51 3.04
CA ASN A 603 38.30 -42.43 2.43
C ASN A 603 37.25 -41.75 1.54
N LEU A 604 37.40 -40.45 1.25
CA LEU A 604 36.49 -39.70 0.36
C LEU A 604 37.13 -39.26 -0.96
N GLN A 605 38.44 -39.46 -1.12
CA GLN A 605 39.12 -39.24 -2.39
C GLN A 605 39.08 -40.47 -3.30
N ASP A 606 38.72 -41.63 -2.74
CA ASP A 606 38.70 -42.94 -3.42
C ASP A 606 37.30 -43.55 -3.56
N ILE A 607 36.22 -42.76 -3.44
CA ILE A 607 34.90 -43.22 -3.93
C ILE A 607 34.85 -42.94 -5.44
N ASP A 608 35.52 -43.81 -6.20
CA ASP A 608 35.41 -44.06 -7.64
C ASP A 608 34.82 -42.93 -8.50
N ASP A 609 35.66 -41.99 -8.93
CA ASP A 609 35.38 -41.10 -10.06
C ASP A 609 34.96 -41.90 -11.33
N SER A 610 35.35 -43.17 -11.42
CA SER A 610 35.02 -44.09 -12.51
C SER A 610 33.57 -44.61 -12.47
N PHE A 611 32.97 -44.83 -11.29
CA PHE A 611 31.60 -45.37 -11.14
C PHE A 611 30.53 -44.29 -11.36
N ILE A 612 30.86 -43.04 -11.03
CA ILE A 612 29.95 -41.88 -11.17
C ILE A 612 29.85 -41.43 -12.64
N HIS A 613 30.93 -41.44 -13.42
CA HIS A 613 30.89 -40.92 -14.80
C HIS A 613 30.07 -41.76 -15.80
N GLY A 614 30.00 -43.09 -15.64
CA GLY A 614 29.21 -43.96 -16.54
C GLY A 614 27.73 -44.12 -16.16
N SER A 615 27.40 -44.04 -14.87
CA SER A 615 26.03 -44.15 -14.34
C SER A 615 25.30 -42.81 -14.27
N SER A 616 26.03 -41.69 -14.20
CA SER A 616 25.47 -40.34 -14.08
C SER A 616 24.61 -39.93 -15.27
N GLU A 617 24.92 -40.35 -16.51
CA GLU A 617 24.15 -39.93 -17.69
C GLU A 617 22.75 -40.55 -17.70
N GLN A 618 22.64 -41.83 -17.35
CA GLN A 618 21.35 -42.52 -17.24
C GLN A 618 20.51 -41.98 -16.07
N VAL A 619 21.15 -41.69 -14.93
CA VAL A 619 20.49 -41.07 -13.78
C VAL A 619 19.99 -39.66 -14.12
N LEU A 620 20.76 -38.88 -14.89
CA LEU A 620 20.35 -37.55 -15.35
C LEU A 620 19.17 -37.60 -16.32
N ILE A 621 19.18 -38.52 -17.30
CA ILE A 621 18.06 -38.73 -18.23
C ILE A 621 16.80 -39.13 -17.46
N LEU A 622 16.93 -40.00 -16.45
CA LEU A 622 15.82 -40.40 -15.60
C LEU A 622 15.29 -39.21 -14.77
N GLN A 623 16.19 -38.43 -14.18
CA GLN A 623 15.86 -37.24 -13.40
C GLN A 623 15.15 -36.19 -14.25
N GLU A 624 15.57 -36.00 -15.51
CA GLU A 624 14.92 -35.11 -16.46
C GLU A 624 13.50 -35.59 -16.79
N LYS A 625 13.31 -36.88 -17.07
CA LYS A 625 11.99 -37.48 -17.29
C LYS A 625 11.08 -37.36 -16.06
N ILE A 626 11.61 -37.52 -14.85
CA ILE A 626 10.86 -37.33 -13.59
C ILE A 626 10.47 -35.85 -13.41
N LYS A 627 11.33 -34.90 -13.77
CA LYS A 627 11.08 -33.46 -13.63
C LYS A 627 9.96 -32.96 -14.54
N TYR A 628 9.80 -33.57 -15.72
CA TYR A 628 8.72 -33.26 -16.67
C TYR A 628 7.47 -34.15 -16.51
N LEU A 629 7.45 -35.05 -15.52
CA LEU A 629 6.29 -35.89 -15.26
C LEU A 629 5.11 -35.03 -14.81
N SER A 630 4.16 -34.78 -15.71
CA SER A 630 2.93 -34.07 -15.38
C SER A 630 1.87 -35.05 -14.90
N ILE A 631 1.36 -34.86 -13.68
CA ILE A 631 0.20 -35.61 -13.18
C ILE A 631 -1.05 -35.07 -13.88
N PRO A 632 -1.75 -35.87 -14.71
CA PRO A 632 -2.89 -35.40 -15.51
C PRO A 632 -4.02 -34.79 -14.66
N ALA A 633 -4.26 -35.35 -13.47
CA ALA A 633 -5.26 -34.84 -12.53
C ALA A 633 -4.99 -33.38 -12.09
N LEU A 634 -3.72 -32.98 -11.91
CA LEU A 634 -3.38 -31.61 -11.53
C LEU A 634 -3.60 -30.61 -12.67
N ASN A 635 -3.35 -31.01 -13.91
CA ASN A 635 -3.63 -30.20 -15.09
C ASN A 635 -5.15 -30.04 -15.29
N SER A 636 -5.91 -31.11 -15.07
CA SER A 636 -7.37 -31.08 -15.08
C SER A 636 -7.92 -30.09 -14.03
N ILE A 637 -7.40 -30.10 -12.80
CA ILE A 637 -7.79 -29.14 -11.76
C ILE A 637 -7.52 -27.70 -12.20
N ARG A 638 -6.30 -27.40 -12.67
CA ARG A 638 -5.95 -26.04 -13.14
C ARG A 638 -6.88 -25.56 -14.25
N LEU A 639 -7.16 -26.41 -15.23
CA LEU A 639 -8.02 -26.08 -16.37
C LEU A 639 -9.46 -25.80 -15.91
N TRP A 640 -10.01 -26.65 -15.04
CA TRP A 640 -11.35 -26.44 -14.46
C TRP A 640 -11.43 -25.20 -13.57
N THR A 641 -10.38 -24.87 -12.81
CA THR A 641 -10.35 -23.62 -12.02
C THR A 641 -10.30 -22.38 -12.91
N ILE A 642 -9.52 -22.41 -14.00
CA ILE A 642 -9.48 -21.32 -14.99
C ILE A 642 -10.86 -21.17 -15.65
N PHE A 643 -11.47 -22.28 -16.05
CA PHE A 643 -12.83 -22.28 -16.62
C PHE A 643 -13.86 -21.69 -15.66
N LEU A 644 -13.86 -22.12 -14.38
CA LEU A 644 -14.74 -21.58 -13.35
C LEU A 644 -14.58 -20.07 -13.17
N TYR A 645 -13.34 -19.56 -13.23
CA TYR A 645 -13.09 -18.12 -13.14
C TYR A 645 -13.65 -17.36 -14.36
N PHE A 646 -13.28 -17.77 -15.58
CA PHE A 646 -13.67 -17.02 -16.78
C PHE A 646 -15.16 -17.12 -17.09
N CYS A 647 -15.73 -18.33 -17.03
CA CYS A 647 -17.11 -18.57 -17.44
C CYS A 647 -18.14 -18.19 -16.38
N LEU A 648 -17.84 -18.36 -15.09
CA LEU A 648 -18.83 -18.14 -14.03
C LEU A 648 -18.59 -16.91 -13.17
N ILE A 649 -17.40 -16.30 -13.20
CA ILE A 649 -17.14 -15.05 -12.46
C ILE A 649 -16.98 -13.89 -13.44
N PHE A 650 -16.06 -14.01 -14.41
CA PHE A 650 -15.74 -12.90 -15.31
C PHE A 650 -16.84 -12.61 -16.32
N ALA A 651 -17.33 -13.62 -17.05
CA ALA A 651 -18.36 -13.42 -18.07
C ALA A 651 -19.68 -12.84 -17.51
N PRO A 652 -20.22 -13.31 -16.37
CA PRO A 652 -21.41 -12.69 -15.76
C PRO A 652 -21.14 -11.26 -15.30
N ALA A 653 -19.97 -10.96 -14.73
CA ALA A 653 -19.62 -9.60 -14.32
C ALA A 653 -19.54 -8.63 -15.53
N VAL A 654 -18.96 -9.09 -16.65
CA VAL A 654 -18.94 -8.33 -17.91
C VAL A 654 -20.35 -8.16 -18.48
N GLY A 655 -21.16 -9.22 -18.48
CA GLY A 655 -22.56 -9.16 -18.92
C GLY A 655 -23.37 -8.16 -18.09
N LEU A 656 -23.15 -8.12 -16.78
CA LEU A 656 -23.80 -7.18 -15.86
C LEU A 656 -23.35 -5.73 -16.15
N LEU A 657 -22.06 -5.50 -16.41
CA LEU A 657 -21.55 -4.20 -16.83
C LEU A 657 -22.13 -3.71 -18.17
N ILE A 658 -22.35 -4.63 -19.12
CA ILE A 658 -22.99 -4.32 -20.41
C ILE A 658 -24.49 -4.01 -20.23
N TYR A 659 -25.17 -4.71 -19.32
CA TYR A 659 -26.60 -4.49 -19.05
C TYR A 659 -26.87 -3.23 -18.21
N ALA A 660 -25.91 -2.79 -17.39
CA ALA A 660 -26.03 -1.61 -16.53
C ALA A 660 -26.42 -0.30 -17.26
N PRO A 661 -25.84 0.08 -18.42
CA PRO A 661 -26.28 1.27 -19.15
C PRO A 661 -27.71 1.13 -19.70
N ILE A 662 -28.10 -0.05 -20.20
CA ILE A 662 -29.47 -0.31 -20.67
C ILE A 662 -30.46 -0.16 -19.49
N PHE A 663 -30.06 -0.63 -18.31
CA PHE A 663 -30.81 -0.47 -17.06
C PHE A 663 -30.99 1.01 -16.67
N LEU A 664 -29.94 1.83 -16.78
CA LEU A 664 -30.03 3.25 -16.48
C LEU A 664 -30.88 4.02 -17.49
N ASP A 665 -30.76 3.71 -18.78
CA ASP A 665 -31.52 4.38 -19.84
C ASP A 665 -33.03 4.18 -19.71
N ASN A 666 -33.47 2.97 -19.33
CA ASN A 666 -34.89 2.65 -19.14
C ASN A 666 -35.53 3.41 -17.96
N LEU A 667 -34.73 3.90 -17.01
CA LEU A 667 -35.21 4.70 -15.88
C LEU A 667 -35.02 6.21 -16.10
N THR A 668 -33.98 6.61 -16.82
CA THR A 668 -33.62 8.03 -17.01
C THR A 668 -34.51 8.70 -18.06
N LYS A 669 -34.78 8.04 -19.20
CA LYS A 669 -35.63 8.58 -20.27
C LYS A 669 -37.05 8.99 -19.83
N PRO A 670 -37.82 8.13 -19.13
CA PRO A 670 -39.14 8.53 -18.63
C PRO A 670 -39.05 9.65 -17.58
N LEU A 671 -37.97 9.74 -16.81
CA LEU A 671 -37.76 10.79 -15.82
C LEU A 671 -37.54 12.15 -16.49
N ASP A 672 -36.73 12.20 -17.56
CA ASP A 672 -36.53 13.42 -18.34
C ASP A 672 -37.82 13.86 -19.06
N LEU A 673 -38.60 12.90 -19.57
CA LEU A 673 -39.93 13.17 -20.14
C LEU A 673 -40.86 13.78 -19.09
N MET A 674 -40.91 13.21 -17.88
CA MET A 674 -41.70 13.77 -16.78
C MET A 674 -41.27 15.19 -16.41
N TYR A 675 -39.97 15.48 -16.41
CA TYR A 675 -39.46 16.83 -16.15
C TYR A 675 -40.04 17.84 -17.15
N HIS A 676 -39.96 17.55 -18.45
CA HIS A 676 -40.46 18.45 -19.49
C HIS A 676 -41.97 18.62 -19.46
N VAL A 677 -42.73 17.54 -19.24
CA VAL A 677 -44.20 17.63 -19.10
C VAL A 677 -44.58 18.44 -17.86
N SER A 678 -43.90 18.22 -16.72
CA SER A 678 -44.14 18.98 -15.49
C SER A 678 -43.77 20.46 -15.64
N TYR A 679 -42.70 20.78 -16.38
CA TYR A 679 -42.29 22.15 -16.65
C TYR A 679 -43.32 22.89 -17.53
N LEU A 680 -43.84 22.22 -18.56
CA LEU A 680 -44.87 22.80 -19.43
C LEU A 680 -46.19 23.02 -18.69
N ARG A 681 -46.56 22.13 -17.77
CA ARG A 681 -47.69 22.33 -16.86
C ARG A 681 -47.54 23.62 -16.06
N ALA A 682 -46.37 23.87 -15.46
CA ALA A 682 -46.10 25.11 -14.73
C ALA A 682 -46.09 26.33 -15.67
N SER A 683 -45.49 26.18 -16.85
CA SER A 683 -45.39 27.24 -17.86
C SER A 683 -46.76 27.68 -18.39
N ALA A 684 -47.74 26.78 -18.46
CA ALA A 684 -49.10 27.10 -18.89
C ALA A 684 -49.76 28.19 -18.04
N PHE A 685 -49.44 28.27 -16.74
CA PHE A 685 -49.87 29.38 -15.86
C PHE A 685 -48.86 30.52 -15.79
N GLN A 686 -47.56 30.22 -15.72
CA GLN A 686 -46.52 31.24 -15.55
C GLN A 686 -46.47 32.20 -16.73
N LEU A 687 -46.55 31.69 -17.97
CA LEU A 687 -46.48 32.52 -19.17
C LEU A 687 -47.59 33.59 -19.22
N PRO A 688 -48.90 33.25 -19.15
CA PRO A 688 -49.95 34.26 -19.16
C PRO A 688 -49.91 35.20 -17.96
N LEU A 689 -49.55 34.71 -16.78
CA LEU A 689 -49.51 35.51 -15.57
C LEU A 689 -48.40 36.57 -15.61
N PHE A 690 -47.20 36.19 -16.04
CA PHE A 690 -46.10 37.14 -16.24
C PHE A 690 -46.35 38.07 -17.42
N ALA A 691 -47.03 37.60 -18.47
CA ALA A 691 -47.46 38.46 -19.58
C ALA A 691 -48.46 39.54 -19.13
N GLN A 692 -49.44 39.18 -18.30
CA GLN A 692 -50.35 40.15 -17.68
C GLN A 692 -49.63 41.11 -16.74
N HIS A 693 -48.72 40.59 -15.89
CA HIS A 693 -47.93 41.43 -14.98
C HIS A 693 -47.12 42.47 -15.74
N TYR A 694 -46.38 42.04 -16.77
CA TYR A 694 -45.64 42.94 -17.67
C TYR A 694 -46.57 43.93 -18.38
N MET A 695 -47.76 43.52 -18.81
CA MET A 695 -48.71 44.43 -19.44
C MET A 695 -49.16 45.53 -18.45
N TYR A 696 -49.51 45.18 -17.22
CA TYR A 696 -49.94 46.13 -16.20
C TYR A 696 -48.81 47.04 -15.68
N GLU A 697 -47.55 46.63 -15.77
CA GLU A 697 -46.40 47.51 -15.54
C GLU A 697 -46.28 48.63 -16.59
N ASN A 698 -46.87 48.45 -17.78
CA ASN A 698 -46.70 49.36 -18.92
C ASN A 698 -47.98 50.13 -19.31
N ILE A 699 -49.09 49.94 -18.58
CA ILE A 699 -50.36 50.65 -18.82
C ILE A 699 -50.64 51.62 -17.67
N GLU A 700 -51.15 52.81 -17.99
CA GLU A 700 -51.60 53.81 -17.00
C GLU A 700 -52.91 53.37 -16.31
N PRO A 701 -53.10 53.61 -15.00
CA PRO A 701 -54.34 53.30 -14.32
C PRO A 701 -55.50 54.11 -14.89
N PRO A 702 -56.72 53.53 -14.98
CA PRO A 702 -57.90 54.28 -15.40
C PRO A 702 -58.10 55.50 -14.49
N ASN A 703 -58.41 56.64 -15.10
CA ASN A 703 -58.57 57.96 -14.47
C ASN A 703 -59.21 57.88 -13.07
N ILE A 704 -58.45 58.25 -12.04
CA ILE A 704 -58.85 58.20 -10.61
C ILE A 704 -59.94 59.26 -10.28
N SER A 705 -60.43 60.01 -11.28
CA SER A 705 -61.45 61.05 -11.09
C SER A 705 -62.82 60.56 -10.61
N TYR A 706 -63.10 59.24 -10.64
CA TYR A 706 -64.38 58.69 -10.16
C TYR A 706 -64.39 58.18 -8.71
N TYR A 707 -63.23 58.06 -8.04
CA TYR A 707 -63.18 57.44 -6.69
C TYR A 707 -63.29 58.43 -5.52
N TYR A 708 -63.25 59.75 -5.78
CA TYR A 708 -63.33 60.77 -4.72
C TYR A 708 -64.75 61.28 -4.43
N GLU A 709 -65.79 60.88 -5.18
CA GLU A 709 -67.15 61.43 -5.03
C GLU A 709 -68.11 60.56 -4.20
N TYR A 710 -67.70 59.37 -3.74
CA TYR A 710 -68.61 58.43 -3.02
C TYR A 710 -68.17 58.04 -1.61
N ARG A 711 -67.50 58.94 -0.88
CA ARG A 711 -67.17 58.67 0.54
C ARG A 711 -67.28 59.86 1.49
N ASP A 712 -68.30 60.70 1.30
CA ASP A 712 -68.85 61.51 2.38
C ASP A 712 -70.09 60.80 2.97
N ASN A 713 -69.86 59.87 3.90
CA ASN A 713 -70.91 59.47 4.83
C ASN A 713 -70.27 59.21 6.22
N PRO A 714 -70.60 60.02 7.25
CA PRO A 714 -69.74 60.21 8.40
C PRO A 714 -70.13 59.30 9.58
N HIS A 715 -70.03 57.97 9.48
CA HIS A 715 -70.12 57.11 10.67
C HIS A 715 -69.36 55.78 10.54
N ARG A 716 -68.03 55.82 10.75
CA ARG A 716 -67.28 54.82 11.55
C ARG A 716 -65.79 55.18 11.58
N ASN A 717 -65.29 55.48 12.78
CA ASN A 717 -63.86 55.57 13.09
C ASN A 717 -63.14 54.27 12.74
N ASN A 718 -61.95 54.37 12.15
CA ASN A 718 -60.69 53.89 12.76
C ASN A 718 -59.47 54.13 11.85
N ASN A 719 -58.67 55.13 12.23
CA ASN A 719 -57.21 55.05 12.46
C ASN A 719 -56.35 54.15 11.55
N LEU A 720 -56.17 54.48 10.26
CA LEU A 720 -55.03 53.92 9.52
C LEU A 720 -54.36 54.81 8.47
N PHE A 721 -54.80 56.05 8.25
CA PHE A 721 -54.28 56.87 7.13
C PHE A 721 -53.92 58.31 7.53
N ASN A 722 -53.12 58.48 8.58
CA ASN A 722 -52.61 59.79 9.01
C ASN A 722 -51.09 59.93 8.91
N THR A 723 -50.45 59.27 7.95
CA THR A 723 -49.02 59.47 7.67
C THR A 723 -48.77 59.48 6.18
N LEU A 724 -49.09 60.59 5.50
CA LEU A 724 -48.40 61.03 4.29
C LEU A 724 -48.64 62.55 4.16
N ASN A 725 -47.67 63.32 4.67
CA ASN A 725 -47.59 64.77 4.50
C ASN A 725 -47.43 65.13 3.00
N PRO A 726 -48.05 66.21 2.51
CA PRO A 726 -47.79 66.75 1.18
C PRO A 726 -46.63 67.75 1.26
N LEU A 727 -45.48 67.44 0.67
CA LEU A 727 -44.42 68.42 0.45
C LEU A 727 -43.81 68.27 -0.94
N ASN A 728 -44.05 69.32 -1.72
CA ASN A 728 -43.23 69.92 -2.76
C ASN A 728 -42.92 69.15 -4.07
N ASN A 729 -43.55 69.69 -5.12
CA ASN A 729 -43.01 69.98 -6.44
C ASN A 729 -42.70 68.81 -7.41
N THR A 730 -43.40 68.88 -8.54
CA THR A 730 -43.03 68.34 -9.86
C THR A 730 -42.72 66.84 -9.91
N LEU A 731 -43.75 66.02 -9.74
CA LEU A 731 -43.75 64.70 -10.37
C LEU A 731 -44.72 64.74 -11.54
N ASN A 732 -44.16 64.58 -12.74
CA ASN A 732 -44.92 64.35 -13.96
C ASN A 732 -46.00 63.29 -13.69
N VAL A 733 -47.26 63.68 -13.81
CA VAL A 733 -48.44 62.81 -13.66
C VAL A 733 -48.53 61.77 -14.80
N SER A 734 -47.51 61.66 -15.65
CA SER A 734 -47.47 60.76 -16.81
C SER A 734 -46.81 59.40 -16.54
N ASN A 735 -46.37 59.07 -15.32
CA ASN A 735 -45.61 57.85 -15.03
C ASN A 735 -46.14 57.08 -13.79
N ILE A 736 -47.46 56.96 -13.64
CA ILE A 736 -48.02 55.97 -12.70
C ILE A 736 -48.48 54.81 -13.57
N SER A 737 -47.79 53.67 -13.51
CA SER A 737 -48.22 52.41 -14.12
C SER A 737 -49.22 51.69 -13.21
N PHE A 738 -50.07 50.84 -13.78
CA PHE A 738 -51.08 50.07 -13.03
C PHE A 738 -50.42 49.15 -11.99
N PHE A 739 -49.29 48.51 -12.34
CA PHE A 739 -48.37 47.87 -11.40
C PHE A 739 -47.04 48.62 -11.30
N GLN A 740 -46.49 48.74 -10.09
CA GLN A 740 -45.14 49.26 -9.91
C GLN A 740 -44.13 48.26 -10.45
N ILE A 741 -43.14 48.75 -11.22
CA ILE A 741 -42.04 47.91 -11.70
C ILE A 741 -41.27 47.39 -10.48
N PRO A 742 -41.14 46.07 -10.30
CA PRO A 742 -40.45 45.50 -9.15
C PRO A 742 -38.95 45.84 -9.18
N ASP A 743 -38.43 46.37 -8.08
CA ASP A 743 -36.99 46.59 -7.86
C ASP A 743 -36.44 45.48 -6.97
N PHE A 744 -35.60 44.62 -7.54
CA PHE A 744 -35.00 43.49 -6.85
C PHE A 744 -33.56 43.76 -6.33
N GLY A 745 -33.03 44.97 -6.51
CA GLY A 745 -31.67 45.30 -6.08
C GLY A 745 -30.58 44.40 -6.69
N ASP A 746 -29.64 43.95 -5.84
CA ASP A 746 -28.49 43.10 -6.22
C ASP A 746 -28.75 41.59 -6.14
N GLU A 747 -29.97 41.17 -5.83
CA GLU A 747 -30.31 39.74 -5.70
C GLU A 747 -30.28 39.01 -7.06
N GLU A 748 -29.71 37.80 -7.07
CA GLU A 748 -29.64 36.93 -8.26
C GLU A 748 -30.69 35.81 -8.18
N PHE A 749 -31.64 35.80 -9.11
CA PHE A 749 -32.65 34.74 -9.19
C PHE A 749 -32.32 33.72 -10.27
N ILE A 750 -31.64 32.65 -9.88
CA ILE A 750 -31.28 31.53 -10.76
C ILE A 750 -32.53 30.93 -11.44
N SER A 751 -33.67 30.87 -10.74
CA SER A 751 -34.96 30.36 -11.25
C SER A 751 -35.54 31.16 -12.41
N PHE A 752 -35.12 32.42 -12.58
CA PHE A 752 -35.52 33.29 -13.70
C PHE A 752 -34.36 33.56 -14.68
N GLY A 753 -33.30 32.73 -14.66
CA GLY A 753 -32.12 32.94 -15.51
C GLY A 753 -31.33 34.21 -15.15
N ASN A 754 -31.35 34.61 -13.87
CA ASN A 754 -30.78 35.86 -13.35
C ASN A 754 -31.40 37.13 -13.94
N ALA A 755 -32.60 37.03 -14.51
CA ALA A 755 -33.34 38.18 -15.03
C ALA A 755 -33.89 39.07 -13.90
N LYS A 756 -33.58 40.37 -13.97
CA LYS A 756 -34.02 41.39 -13.00
C LYS A 756 -35.29 42.14 -13.42
N THR A 757 -35.70 42.04 -14.68
CA THR A 757 -36.92 42.71 -15.17
C THR A 757 -37.98 41.68 -15.54
N THR A 758 -39.25 41.98 -15.29
CA THR A 758 -40.39 41.11 -15.65
C THR A 758 -40.37 40.73 -17.14
N ARG A 759 -39.93 41.66 -18.01
CA ARG A 759 -39.73 41.42 -19.45
C ARG A 759 -38.70 40.33 -19.73
N ASP A 760 -37.54 40.40 -19.08
CA ASP A 760 -36.46 39.42 -19.25
C ASP A 760 -36.81 38.07 -18.60
N GLN A 761 -37.54 38.09 -17.48
CA GLN A 761 -38.07 36.90 -16.83
C GLN A 761 -39.08 36.17 -17.74
N LEU A 762 -40.00 36.92 -18.37
CA LEU A 762 -40.94 36.38 -19.34
C LEU A 762 -40.22 35.81 -20.58
N ARG A 763 -39.18 36.50 -21.06
CA ARG A 763 -38.34 36.01 -22.17
C ARG A 763 -37.61 34.70 -21.80
N TYR A 764 -37.10 34.60 -20.58
CA TYR A 764 -36.49 33.38 -20.07
C TYR A 764 -37.50 32.23 -20.05
N PHE A 765 -38.70 32.44 -19.50
CA PHE A 765 -39.74 31.42 -19.46
C PHE A 765 -40.19 30.95 -20.84
N ILE A 766 -40.32 31.86 -21.81
CA ILE A 766 -40.61 31.51 -23.21
C ILE A 766 -39.51 30.61 -23.79
N THR A 767 -38.25 30.94 -23.51
CA THR A 767 -37.09 30.19 -24.02
C THR A 767 -37.04 28.76 -23.45
N GLU A 768 -37.23 28.63 -22.14
CA GLU A 768 -37.26 27.32 -21.46
C GLU A 768 -38.50 26.48 -21.82
N ALA A 769 -39.67 27.12 -21.98
CA ALA A 769 -40.88 26.45 -22.42
C ALA A 769 -40.74 25.95 -23.86
N SER A 770 -40.20 26.77 -24.76
CA SER A 770 -39.93 26.39 -26.15
C SER A 770 -38.93 25.22 -26.23
N THR A 771 -37.86 25.27 -25.43
CA THR A 771 -36.86 24.18 -25.33
C THR A 771 -37.51 22.89 -24.81
N SER A 772 -38.42 22.97 -23.84
CA SER A 772 -39.15 21.81 -23.32
C SER A 772 -40.11 21.21 -24.36
N VAL A 773 -40.81 22.04 -25.14
CA VAL A 773 -41.65 21.56 -26.26
C VAL A 773 -40.81 20.87 -27.35
N GLU A 774 -39.65 21.44 -27.70
CA GLU A 774 -38.73 20.83 -28.66
C GLU A 774 -38.26 19.47 -28.17
N LYS A 775 -37.84 19.37 -26.91
CA LYS A 775 -37.36 18.11 -26.32
C LYS A 775 -38.45 17.04 -26.24
N LEU A 776 -39.72 17.39 -26.07
CA LEU A 776 -40.83 16.42 -26.14
C LEU A 776 -40.82 15.64 -27.46
N SER A 777 -40.43 16.25 -28.59
CA SER A 777 -40.38 15.57 -29.89
C SER A 777 -39.45 14.35 -29.93
N SER A 778 -38.38 14.37 -29.12
CA SER A 778 -37.41 13.27 -29.02
C SER A 778 -37.98 12.00 -28.38
N TYR A 779 -39.14 12.08 -27.71
CA TYR A 779 -39.79 10.96 -27.02
C TYR A 779 -40.89 10.27 -27.84
N ARG A 780 -41.15 10.66 -29.08
CA ARG A 780 -42.21 10.05 -29.92
C ARG A 780 -42.08 8.53 -30.08
N THR A 781 -40.86 8.01 -30.07
CA THR A 781 -40.57 6.58 -30.24
C THR A 781 -40.42 5.84 -28.91
N PHE A 782 -40.52 6.53 -27.76
CA PHE A 782 -40.32 5.94 -26.44
C PHE A 782 -41.50 5.05 -26.04
N GLY A 783 -41.24 3.83 -25.56
CA GLY A 783 -42.23 3.02 -24.85
C GLY A 783 -43.52 2.67 -25.59
N TYR A 784 -43.52 2.62 -26.93
CA TYR A 784 -44.70 2.37 -27.76
C TYR A 784 -45.49 1.10 -27.39
N ASP A 785 -44.81 0.10 -26.82
CA ASP A 785 -45.40 -1.19 -26.44
C ASP A 785 -46.17 -1.15 -25.11
N ASN A 786 -46.07 -0.07 -24.33
CA ASN A 786 -46.68 0.03 -23.02
C ASN A 786 -47.99 0.84 -23.04
N SER A 787 -49.05 0.29 -22.45
CA SER A 787 -50.38 0.92 -22.40
C SER A 787 -50.40 2.30 -21.73
N ASP A 788 -49.63 2.49 -20.66
CA ASP A 788 -49.59 3.76 -19.92
C ASP A 788 -48.88 4.84 -20.75
N ILE A 789 -47.80 4.47 -21.46
CA ILE A 789 -47.06 5.39 -22.34
C ILE A 789 -47.86 5.75 -23.59
N GLN A 790 -48.66 4.84 -24.14
CA GLN A 790 -49.55 5.14 -25.26
C GLN A 790 -50.58 6.23 -24.89
N ILE A 791 -51.13 6.19 -23.67
CA ILE A 791 -52.04 7.23 -23.17
C ILE A 791 -51.31 8.57 -23.07
N VAL A 792 -50.07 8.57 -22.58
CA VAL A 792 -49.21 9.76 -22.50
C VAL A 792 -48.91 10.32 -23.90
N HIS A 793 -48.58 9.47 -24.86
CA HIS A 793 -48.34 9.87 -26.25
C HIS A 793 -49.56 10.50 -26.89
N LYS A 794 -50.75 9.93 -26.63
CA LYS A 794 -52.01 10.48 -27.11
C LYS A 794 -52.25 11.91 -26.61
N ILE A 795 -51.89 12.20 -25.36
CA ILE A 795 -52.03 13.54 -24.78
C ILE A 795 -50.99 14.51 -25.36
N ILE A 796 -49.75 14.04 -25.52
CA ILE A 796 -48.63 14.91 -25.92
C ILE A 796 -48.67 15.22 -27.43
N PHE A 797 -48.98 14.23 -28.27
CA PHE A 797 -48.80 14.30 -29.71
C PHE A 797 -50.11 14.27 -30.53
N ASP A 798 -51.20 13.68 -30.00
CA ASP A 798 -52.48 13.62 -30.71
C ASP A 798 -53.42 14.75 -30.28
N GLU A 799 -54.43 15.04 -31.12
CA GLU A 799 -55.43 16.09 -30.91
C GLU A 799 -56.44 15.70 -29.83
N THR A 800 -56.06 15.85 -28.56
CA THR A 800 -56.88 15.43 -27.40
C THR A 800 -57.26 16.55 -26.45
N ILE A 801 -56.51 17.65 -26.42
CA ILE A 801 -56.78 18.76 -25.50
C ILE A 801 -57.78 19.71 -26.16
N PRO A 802 -58.96 19.95 -25.57
CA PRO A 802 -59.93 20.88 -26.12
C PRO A 802 -59.44 22.32 -25.90
N TYR A 803 -58.91 22.95 -26.96
CA TYR A 803 -58.33 24.30 -26.90
C TYR A 803 -59.32 25.34 -27.43
N ALA A 804 -59.55 26.37 -26.63
CA ALA A 804 -60.39 27.52 -26.92
C ALA A 804 -59.62 28.55 -27.76
N PHE A 805 -60.00 28.73 -29.02
CA PHE A 805 -59.54 29.83 -29.86
C PHE A 805 -60.53 30.98 -29.76
N PHE A 806 -60.04 32.20 -29.52
CA PHE A 806 -60.88 33.39 -29.57
C PHE A 806 -60.75 34.07 -30.94
N ASP A 807 -61.88 34.38 -31.55
CA ASP A 807 -61.92 35.17 -32.79
C ASP A 807 -61.86 36.68 -32.48
N GLU A 808 -61.66 37.52 -33.50
CA GLU A 808 -61.64 38.99 -33.41
C GLU A 808 -62.94 39.57 -32.78
N ASN A 809 -64.03 38.80 -32.78
CA ASN A 809 -65.32 39.12 -32.18
C ASN A 809 -65.53 38.55 -30.74
N GLN A 810 -64.50 37.97 -30.11
CA GLN A 810 -64.56 37.30 -28.79
C GLN A 810 -65.46 36.05 -28.72
N GLU A 811 -65.84 35.48 -29.86
CA GLU A 811 -66.50 34.17 -29.89
C GLU A 811 -65.47 33.06 -29.68
N ILE A 812 -65.86 32.02 -28.92
CA ILE A 812 -64.97 30.92 -28.53
C ILE A 812 -65.25 29.72 -29.44
N VAL A 813 -64.23 29.28 -30.17
CA VAL A 813 -64.26 28.04 -30.96
C VAL A 813 -63.36 27.01 -30.30
N MET A 814 -63.93 25.86 -29.92
CA MET A 814 -63.17 24.76 -29.32
C MET A 814 -62.64 23.84 -30.41
N ILE A 815 -61.33 23.67 -30.48
CA ILE A 815 -60.65 22.75 -31.40
C ILE A 815 -59.71 21.85 -30.59
N ASN A 816 -59.75 20.55 -30.85
CA ASN A 816 -58.83 19.64 -30.19
C ASN A 816 -57.42 19.80 -30.78
N VAL A 817 -56.44 19.95 -29.90
CA VAL A 817 -55.02 20.09 -30.27
C VAL A 817 -54.15 19.19 -29.40
N SER A 818 -52.91 18.96 -29.83
CA SER A 818 -51.91 18.28 -29.02
C SER A 818 -51.30 19.23 -27.97
N LEU A 819 -50.69 18.69 -26.92
CA LEU A 819 -49.94 19.49 -25.95
C LEU A 819 -48.85 20.34 -26.60
N GLN A 820 -48.15 19.78 -27.60
CA GLN A 820 -47.12 20.52 -28.33
C GLN A 820 -47.72 21.73 -29.05
N SER A 821 -48.83 21.54 -29.76
CA SER A 821 -49.52 22.62 -30.49
C SER A 821 -50.09 23.66 -29.53
N ALA A 822 -50.73 23.24 -28.43
CA ALA A 822 -51.29 24.14 -27.42
C ALA A 822 -50.21 25.05 -26.80
N MET A 823 -49.09 24.47 -26.38
CA MET A 823 -48.00 25.24 -25.77
C MET A 823 -47.29 26.15 -26.78
N MET A 824 -47.09 25.71 -28.03
CA MET A 824 -46.52 26.58 -29.07
C MET A 824 -47.44 27.76 -29.40
N GLN A 825 -48.75 27.54 -29.40
CA GLN A 825 -49.74 28.60 -29.62
C GLN A 825 -49.68 29.65 -28.51
N ILE A 826 -49.62 29.22 -27.24
CA ILE A 826 -49.45 30.10 -26.08
C ILE A 826 -48.13 30.88 -26.17
N ILE A 827 -47.03 30.20 -26.47
CA ILE A 827 -45.70 30.82 -26.62
C ILE A 827 -45.72 31.89 -27.73
N TYR A 828 -46.32 31.57 -28.88
CA TYR A 828 -46.41 32.48 -30.02
C TYR A 828 -47.25 33.73 -29.67
N GLN A 829 -48.42 33.53 -29.05
CA GLN A 829 -49.31 34.62 -28.63
C GLN A 829 -48.64 35.56 -27.61
N ILE A 830 -47.91 35.00 -26.64
CA ILE A 830 -47.23 35.78 -25.60
C ILE A 830 -45.95 36.45 -26.13
N ASN A 831 -45.25 35.85 -27.08
CA ASN A 831 -44.09 36.48 -27.70
C ASN A 831 -44.45 37.76 -28.48
N ASN A 832 -45.68 37.86 -29.00
CA ASN A 832 -46.18 39.09 -29.62
C ASN A 832 -46.31 40.25 -28.60
N ILE A 833 -46.56 39.95 -27.32
CA ILE A 833 -46.59 40.95 -26.23
C ILE A 833 -45.19 41.52 -25.96
N LEU A 834 -44.14 40.71 -26.08
CA LEU A 834 -42.74 41.15 -25.90
C LEU A 834 -42.21 42.02 -27.04
N THR A 835 -42.77 41.88 -28.24
CA THR A 835 -42.33 42.57 -29.46
C THR A 835 -43.16 43.83 -29.77
N GLY A 836 -44.41 43.92 -29.31
CA GLY A 836 -45.26 45.10 -29.45
C GLY A 836 -45.22 46.08 -28.26
N THR A 837 -45.96 47.18 -28.37
CA THR A 837 -46.17 48.17 -27.28
C THR A 837 -47.45 47.84 -26.50
N PRO A 838 -47.39 47.57 -25.18
CA PRO A 838 -48.55 47.23 -24.36
C PRO A 838 -49.68 48.26 -24.45
N ASN A 839 -50.91 47.81 -24.66
CA ASN A 839 -52.12 48.65 -24.71
C ASN A 839 -53.27 47.95 -23.99
N ILE A 840 -54.17 48.71 -23.35
CA ILE A 840 -55.34 48.19 -22.63
C ILE A 840 -56.28 47.37 -23.54
N SER A 841 -56.30 47.64 -24.83
CA SER A 841 -57.08 46.86 -25.80
C SER A 841 -56.62 45.40 -25.91
N TRP A 842 -55.38 45.08 -25.53
CA TRP A 842 -54.84 43.72 -25.60
C TRP A 842 -55.49 42.75 -24.61
N TYR A 843 -56.12 43.25 -23.53
CA TYR A 843 -56.88 42.40 -22.61
C TYR A 843 -58.06 41.71 -23.30
N HIS A 844 -58.57 42.32 -24.37
CA HIS A 844 -59.67 41.81 -25.18
C HIS A 844 -59.20 41.04 -26.43
N THR A 845 -57.88 40.89 -26.60
CA THR A 845 -57.29 40.18 -27.74
C THR A 845 -56.92 38.74 -27.39
N VAL A 846 -56.79 37.96 -28.44
CA VAL A 846 -56.31 36.57 -28.47
C VAL A 846 -54.95 36.40 -27.76
N PHE A 847 -54.14 37.46 -27.66
CA PHE A 847 -52.80 37.41 -27.04
C PHE A 847 -52.81 37.08 -25.54
N ILE A 848 -53.91 37.40 -24.83
CA ILE A 848 -54.03 37.22 -23.38
C ILE A 848 -55.18 36.27 -23.03
N GLN A 849 -56.31 36.36 -23.73
CA GLN A 849 -57.49 35.54 -23.43
C GLN A 849 -57.27 34.05 -23.73
N ASP A 850 -56.65 33.70 -24.87
CA ASP A 850 -56.38 32.31 -25.24
C ASP A 850 -55.43 31.63 -24.25
N PRO A 851 -54.25 32.19 -23.89
CA PRO A 851 -53.37 31.54 -22.93
C PRO A 851 -53.98 31.33 -21.55
N ILE A 852 -54.76 32.28 -21.05
CA ILE A 852 -55.38 32.19 -19.73
C ILE A 852 -56.46 31.11 -19.71
N LYS A 853 -57.37 31.13 -20.68
CA LYS A 853 -58.50 30.20 -20.69
C LYS A 853 -58.06 28.76 -20.95
N ASN A 854 -56.96 28.56 -21.66
CA ASN A 854 -56.43 27.24 -21.96
C ASN A 854 -55.45 26.68 -20.93
N ALA A 855 -55.01 27.49 -19.96
CA ALA A 855 -54.08 27.05 -18.91
C ALA A 855 -54.63 25.86 -18.11
N ASP A 856 -55.93 25.90 -17.76
CA ASP A 856 -56.60 24.82 -17.02
C ASP A 856 -56.68 23.53 -17.85
N TYR A 857 -57.12 23.61 -19.11
CA TYR A 857 -57.22 22.44 -20.00
C TYR A 857 -55.87 21.77 -20.24
N ILE A 858 -54.79 22.56 -20.37
CA ILE A 858 -53.42 22.05 -20.50
C ILE A 858 -52.94 21.42 -19.19
N THR A 859 -53.26 22.02 -18.06
CA THR A 859 -52.84 21.54 -16.74
C THR A 859 -53.50 20.22 -16.37
N ASP A 860 -54.79 20.07 -16.67
CA ASP A 860 -55.52 18.82 -16.44
C ASP A 860 -54.97 17.69 -17.32
N ALA A 861 -54.76 17.98 -18.61
CA ALA A 861 -54.20 17.02 -19.55
C ALA A 861 -52.77 16.58 -19.16
N THR A 862 -51.91 17.53 -18.79
CA THR A 862 -50.54 17.22 -18.35
C THR A 862 -50.49 16.50 -17.01
N SER A 863 -51.38 16.83 -16.06
CA SER A 863 -51.48 16.12 -14.78
C SER A 863 -51.94 14.67 -14.97
N TYR A 864 -52.87 14.44 -15.89
CA TYR A 864 -53.27 13.10 -16.29
C TYR A 864 -52.09 12.33 -16.90
N ALA A 865 -51.34 12.93 -17.84
CA ALA A 865 -50.14 12.32 -18.41
C ALA A 865 -49.06 11.98 -17.36
N LEU A 866 -48.80 12.87 -16.40
CA LEU A 866 -47.85 12.64 -15.31
C LEU A 866 -48.26 11.47 -14.41
N SER A 867 -49.56 11.26 -14.18
CA SER A 867 -50.07 10.14 -13.38
C SER A 867 -49.81 8.78 -14.04
N TYR A 868 -49.94 8.69 -15.36
CA TYR A 868 -49.62 7.48 -16.13
C TYR A 868 -48.11 7.25 -16.24
N LEU A 869 -47.30 8.30 -16.39
CA LEU A 869 -45.83 8.19 -16.32
C LEU A 869 -45.37 7.65 -14.95
N LYS A 870 -46.02 8.08 -13.86
CA LYS A 870 -45.77 7.54 -12.51
C LYS A 870 -46.17 6.06 -12.39
N SER A 871 -47.33 5.67 -12.93
CA SER A 871 -47.77 4.27 -12.97
C SER A 871 -46.77 3.39 -13.73
N TYR A 872 -46.30 3.87 -14.89
CA TYR A 872 -45.28 3.20 -15.70
C TYR A 872 -43.98 2.99 -14.92
N LEU A 873 -43.45 4.05 -14.28
CA LEU A 873 -42.23 3.97 -13.49
C LEU A 873 -42.34 2.98 -12.32
N ASN A 874 -43.46 2.98 -11.60
CA ASN A 874 -43.71 2.03 -10.51
C ASN A 874 -43.79 0.59 -11.02
N THR A 875 -44.44 0.37 -12.16
CA THR A 875 -44.56 -0.96 -12.76
C THR A 875 -43.21 -1.49 -13.23
N GLN A 876 -42.41 -0.64 -13.89
CA GLN A 876 -41.04 -0.98 -14.28
C GLN A 876 -40.14 -1.25 -13.06
N TYR A 877 -40.32 -0.50 -11.97
CA TYR A 877 -39.63 -0.72 -10.71
C TYR A 877 -39.88 -2.13 -10.15
N TYR A 878 -41.14 -2.55 -10.03
CA TYR A 878 -41.47 -3.87 -9.49
C TYR A 878 -41.01 -5.02 -10.39
N ASN A 879 -41.25 -4.91 -11.71
CA ASN A 879 -40.86 -5.94 -12.66
C ASN A 879 -39.34 -6.12 -12.69
N MET A 880 -38.58 -5.02 -12.73
CA MET A 880 -37.12 -5.05 -12.78
C MET A 880 -36.50 -5.60 -11.49
N ASN A 881 -37.01 -5.20 -10.32
CA ASN A 881 -36.50 -5.73 -9.04
C ASN A 881 -36.74 -7.25 -8.92
N ASN A 882 -37.90 -7.73 -9.38
CA ASN A 882 -38.21 -9.15 -9.40
C ASN A 882 -37.32 -9.92 -10.39
N SER A 883 -37.05 -9.36 -11.58
CA SER A 883 -36.15 -9.97 -12.56
C SER A 883 -34.69 -10.04 -12.06
N ILE A 884 -34.18 -9.00 -11.41
CA ILE A 884 -32.82 -8.98 -10.83
C ILE A 884 -32.71 -9.99 -9.68
N LEU A 885 -33.71 -10.05 -8.80
CA LEU A 885 -33.72 -11.00 -7.69
C LEU A 885 -33.79 -12.45 -8.18
N PHE A 886 -34.62 -12.73 -9.19
CA PHE A 886 -34.71 -14.03 -9.85
C PHE A 886 -33.39 -14.43 -10.53
N ALA A 887 -32.79 -13.53 -11.32
CA ALA A 887 -31.52 -13.77 -11.99
C ALA A 887 -30.38 -14.05 -10.98
N THR A 888 -30.35 -13.32 -9.87
CA THR A 888 -29.37 -13.51 -8.80
C THR A 888 -29.53 -14.88 -8.13
N ALA A 889 -30.76 -15.26 -7.78
CA ALA A 889 -31.04 -16.56 -7.18
C ALA A 889 -30.67 -17.71 -8.12
N PHE A 890 -31.01 -17.58 -9.41
CA PHE A 890 -30.69 -18.58 -10.43
C PHE A 890 -29.17 -18.76 -10.61
N ILE A 891 -28.41 -17.67 -10.73
CA ILE A 891 -26.95 -17.71 -10.88
C ILE A 891 -26.30 -18.37 -9.64
N CYS A 892 -26.74 -18.02 -8.43
CA CYS A 892 -26.22 -18.60 -7.19
C CYS A 892 -26.46 -20.11 -7.10
N VAL A 893 -27.65 -20.59 -7.47
CA VAL A 893 -28.00 -22.03 -7.45
C VAL A 893 -27.18 -22.79 -8.49
N VAL A 894 -27.14 -22.30 -9.74
CA VAL A 894 -26.37 -22.94 -10.82
C VAL A 894 -24.88 -23.00 -10.46
N TYR A 895 -24.32 -21.91 -9.94
CA TYR A 895 -22.91 -21.86 -9.53
C TYR A 895 -22.60 -22.89 -8.44
N THR A 896 -23.46 -22.99 -7.43
CA THR A 896 -23.28 -23.93 -6.31
C THR A 896 -23.28 -25.38 -6.79
N ILE A 897 -24.22 -25.75 -7.67
CA ILE A 897 -24.32 -27.11 -8.23
C ILE A 897 -23.11 -27.44 -9.09
N VAL A 898 -22.70 -26.53 -9.97
CA VAL A 898 -21.56 -26.74 -10.88
C VAL A 898 -20.24 -26.89 -10.10
N LEU A 899 -20.02 -26.06 -9.08
CA LEU A 899 -18.81 -26.13 -8.25
C LEU A 899 -18.77 -27.42 -7.42
N LEU A 900 -19.91 -27.85 -6.87
CA LEU A 900 -20.00 -29.13 -6.15
C LEU A 900 -19.73 -30.32 -7.09
N GLY A 901 -20.29 -30.31 -8.30
CA GLY A 901 -20.02 -31.35 -9.31
C GLY A 901 -18.54 -31.44 -9.72
N ILE A 902 -17.91 -30.29 -9.99
CA ILE A 902 -16.49 -30.24 -10.40
C ILE A 902 -15.57 -30.67 -9.25
N THR A 903 -15.85 -30.26 -8.01
CA THR A 903 -15.03 -30.67 -6.86
C THR A 903 -15.09 -32.17 -6.61
N LEU A 904 -16.27 -32.79 -6.74
CA LEU A 904 -16.42 -34.26 -6.68
C LEU A 904 -15.61 -34.95 -7.80
N TYR A 905 -15.74 -34.48 -9.03
CA TYR A 905 -14.97 -35.01 -10.17
C TYR A 905 -13.47 -34.93 -9.96
N GLN A 906 -12.95 -33.79 -9.49
CA GLN A 906 -11.52 -33.58 -9.23
C GLN A 906 -11.00 -34.51 -8.14
N VAL A 907 -11.75 -34.70 -7.06
CA VAL A 907 -11.38 -35.57 -5.95
C VAL A 907 -11.28 -37.04 -6.40
N GLU A 908 -12.21 -37.51 -7.22
CA GLU A 908 -12.17 -38.88 -7.73
C GLU A 908 -11.00 -39.08 -8.71
N ASN A 909 -10.74 -38.09 -9.58
CA ASN A 909 -9.62 -38.16 -10.52
C ASN A 909 -8.24 -38.20 -9.81
N ILE A 910 -8.09 -37.47 -8.70
CA ILE A 910 -6.89 -37.58 -7.84
C ILE A 910 -6.77 -38.99 -7.25
N ARG A 911 -7.87 -39.58 -6.78
CA ARG A 911 -7.88 -40.92 -6.17
C ARG A 911 -7.44 -41.99 -7.18
N VAL A 912 -8.00 -41.97 -8.38
CA VAL A 912 -7.66 -42.93 -9.45
C VAL A 912 -6.19 -42.81 -9.84
N CYS A 913 -5.71 -41.57 -10.05
CA CYS A 913 -4.33 -41.34 -10.43
C CYS A 913 -3.32 -41.81 -9.36
N LYS A 914 -3.62 -41.58 -8.06
CA LYS A 914 -2.80 -42.10 -6.96
C LYS A 914 -2.73 -43.63 -6.95
N SER A 915 -3.87 -44.31 -7.13
CA SER A 915 -3.94 -45.77 -7.17
C SER A 915 -3.06 -46.35 -8.29
N GLN A 916 -3.11 -45.75 -9.48
CA GLN A 916 -2.28 -46.16 -10.63
C GLN A 916 -0.79 -46.06 -10.34
N ILE A 917 -0.33 -44.98 -9.69
CA ILE A 917 1.09 -44.79 -9.33
C ILE A 917 1.57 -45.89 -8.37
N TYR A 918 0.75 -46.27 -7.39
CA TYR A 918 1.12 -47.30 -6.42
C TYR A 918 1.17 -48.69 -7.04
N GLN A 919 0.23 -49.00 -7.92
CA GLN A 919 0.26 -50.24 -8.69
C GLN A 919 1.52 -50.36 -9.55
N CYS A 920 1.98 -49.26 -10.19
CA CYS A 920 3.23 -49.27 -10.94
C CYS A 920 4.46 -49.56 -10.06
N LEU A 921 4.48 -49.08 -8.82
CA LEU A 921 5.60 -49.31 -7.90
C LEU A 921 5.64 -50.76 -7.38
N THR A 922 4.49 -51.39 -7.14
CA THR A 922 4.40 -52.78 -6.66
C THR A 922 4.66 -53.84 -7.74
N VAL A 923 4.64 -53.45 -9.02
CA VAL A 923 4.93 -54.34 -10.16
C VAL A 923 6.43 -54.50 -10.43
N LEU A 924 7.28 -53.70 -9.75
CA LEU A 924 8.73 -53.81 -9.90
C LEU A 924 9.26 -55.20 -9.46
N PRO A 925 10.20 -55.81 -10.22
CA PRO A 925 10.74 -57.12 -9.87
C PRO A 925 11.38 -57.15 -8.48
N LYS A 926 11.01 -58.14 -7.65
CA LYS A 926 11.47 -58.25 -6.25
C LYS A 926 12.99 -58.30 -6.11
N ASN A 927 13.70 -58.92 -7.06
CA ASN A 927 15.18 -58.95 -7.09
C ASN A 927 15.80 -57.56 -7.27
N VAL A 928 15.19 -56.69 -8.08
CA VAL A 928 15.63 -55.30 -8.29
C VAL A 928 15.36 -54.47 -7.03
N VAL A 929 14.18 -54.63 -6.41
CA VAL A 929 13.82 -53.92 -5.18
C VAL A 929 14.67 -54.36 -3.99
N SER A 930 14.94 -55.67 -3.86
CA SER A 930 15.82 -56.23 -2.82
C SER A 930 17.25 -55.74 -2.97
N SER A 931 17.79 -55.69 -4.21
CA SER A 931 19.12 -55.13 -4.48
C SER A 931 19.23 -53.65 -4.09
N VAL A 932 18.19 -52.84 -4.35
CA VAL A 932 18.14 -51.43 -3.92
C VAL A 932 18.08 -51.33 -2.39
N ALA A 933 17.23 -52.11 -1.72
CA ALA A 933 17.14 -52.13 -0.26
C ALA A 933 18.45 -52.59 0.41
N GLU A 934 19.13 -53.59 -0.16
CA GLU A 934 20.44 -54.08 0.27
C GLU A 934 21.56 -53.06 0.04
N SER A 935 21.57 -52.35 -1.09
CA SER A 935 22.53 -51.26 -1.34
C SER A 935 22.41 -50.14 -0.30
N LEU A 936 21.17 -49.83 0.12
CA LEU A 936 20.89 -48.90 1.22
C LEU A 936 21.32 -49.46 2.58
N LYS A 937 21.35 -50.79 2.76
CA LYS A 937 21.80 -51.49 3.98
C LYS A 937 23.34 -51.53 4.08
N ALA A 938 24.03 -51.79 2.96
CA ALA A 938 25.49 -51.73 2.85
C ALA A 938 26.04 -50.32 3.15
N LEU A 939 25.33 -49.27 2.72
CA LEU A 939 25.67 -47.87 3.03
C LEU A 939 25.50 -47.50 4.52
N GLU A 940 24.73 -48.24 5.33
CA GLU A 940 24.62 -48.03 6.79
C GLU A 940 25.69 -48.82 7.56
N LYS A 941 26.11 -49.99 7.05
CA LYS A 941 27.17 -50.82 7.65
C LYS A 941 28.55 -50.15 7.63
N ASN A 942 28.81 -49.27 6.67
CA ASN A 942 30.10 -48.57 6.57
C ASN A 942 30.32 -47.48 7.66
N ASP A 943 29.30 -47.13 8.45
CA ASP A 943 29.39 -46.14 9.55
C ASP A 943 29.29 -46.78 10.95
N GLN A 944 29.12 -48.11 11.07
CA GLN A 944 29.06 -48.80 12.35
C GLN A 944 30.13 -49.89 12.42
N SER A 945 31.06 -49.72 13.37
CA SER A 945 32.08 -50.69 13.72
C SER A 945 31.49 -52.10 13.94
N TYR A 946 32.13 -53.06 13.27
CA TYR A 946 31.89 -54.51 13.21
C TYR A 946 31.29 -55.15 14.48
N GLU A 947 30.20 -55.89 14.29
CA GLU A 947 29.93 -57.18 14.96
C GLU A 947 29.10 -58.09 14.03
N PRO A 948 29.40 -59.39 13.91
CA PRO A 948 28.60 -60.33 13.14
C PRO A 948 27.52 -60.98 14.03
N GLN A 949 26.27 -61.02 13.55
CA GLN A 949 25.23 -61.86 14.12
C GLN A 949 24.69 -62.80 13.04
N TYR A 950 24.64 -64.09 13.39
CA TYR A 950 24.14 -65.20 12.59
C TYR A 950 22.63 -65.06 12.32
N GLU A 951 22.21 -65.37 11.10
CA GLU A 951 20.81 -65.49 10.68
C GLU A 951 20.28 -66.88 11.07
N ASP A 952 19.11 -66.93 11.75
CA ASP A 952 18.32 -68.14 11.96
C ASP A 952 16.96 -68.02 11.24
N GLU A 953 16.50 -69.14 10.70
CA GLU A 953 15.40 -69.37 9.75
C GLU A 953 13.96 -69.12 10.27
N ASP A 954 13.75 -68.17 11.19
CA ASP A 954 12.45 -67.95 11.86
C ASP A 954 11.59 -66.81 11.24
N ASP A 955 12.06 -66.19 10.16
CA ASP A 955 11.42 -65.03 9.52
C ASP A 955 10.25 -65.38 8.57
N MET A 956 10.09 -66.65 8.19
CA MET A 956 8.98 -67.08 7.33
C MET A 956 7.63 -67.14 8.07
N ASN A 957 7.63 -67.44 9.37
CA ASN A 957 6.40 -67.59 10.15
C ASN A 957 5.79 -66.24 10.56
N LYS A 958 6.62 -65.18 10.66
CA LYS A 958 6.16 -63.80 10.90
C LYS A 958 5.52 -63.16 9.66
N GLN A 959 5.89 -63.60 8.46
CA GLN A 959 5.27 -63.12 7.22
C GLN A 959 3.82 -63.61 7.09
N GLU A 960 3.50 -64.85 7.44
CA GLU A 960 2.13 -65.37 7.40
C GLU A 960 1.22 -64.73 8.46
N GLU A 961 1.76 -64.46 9.67
CA GLU A 961 1.03 -63.77 10.74
C GLU A 961 0.75 -62.29 10.41
N SER A 962 1.66 -61.63 9.69
CA SER A 962 1.48 -60.25 9.20
C SER A 962 0.43 -60.16 8.09
N ILE A 963 0.32 -61.18 7.23
CA ILE A 963 -0.72 -61.28 6.19
C ILE A 963 -2.11 -61.45 6.83
N LEU A 964 -2.23 -62.27 7.88
CA LEU A 964 -3.47 -62.44 8.64
C LEU A 964 -3.93 -61.17 9.37
N LYS A 965 -2.99 -60.34 9.87
CA LYS A 965 -3.29 -58.99 10.42
C LYS A 965 -3.71 -57.98 9.35
N ILE A 966 -3.19 -58.09 8.13
CA ILE A 966 -3.59 -57.24 7.00
C ILE A 966 -5.04 -57.54 6.58
N PHE A 967 -5.48 -58.80 6.63
CA PHE A 967 -6.86 -59.15 6.31
C PHE A 967 -7.87 -58.77 7.41
N SER A 968 -7.48 -58.78 8.69
CA SER A 968 -8.37 -58.32 9.77
C SER A 968 -8.46 -56.79 9.87
N SER A 969 -7.44 -56.06 9.41
CA SER A 969 -7.44 -54.58 9.36
C SER A 969 -8.08 -53.99 8.09
N ALA A 970 -8.31 -54.81 7.05
CA ALA A 970 -8.93 -54.38 5.79
C ALA A 970 -10.45 -54.10 5.90
N SER A 971 -11.12 -54.56 6.96
CA SER A 971 -12.58 -54.41 7.13
C SER A 971 -13.01 -53.02 7.60
N ASP A 972 -12.20 -52.28 8.38
CA ASP A 972 -12.74 -51.21 9.23
C ASP A 972 -12.15 -49.78 9.06
N LEU A 973 -11.31 -49.51 8.05
CA LEU A 973 -10.64 -48.18 7.93
C LEU A 973 -11.04 -47.32 6.71
N ALA A 974 -12.27 -47.45 6.22
CA ALA A 974 -12.78 -46.65 5.09
C ALA A 974 -13.03 -45.15 5.39
N THR A 975 -12.72 -44.64 6.58
CA THR A 975 -13.18 -43.31 7.05
C THR A 975 -12.11 -42.25 7.33
N PHE A 976 -10.81 -42.51 7.15
CA PHE A 976 -9.80 -41.45 7.24
C PHE A 976 -9.44 -40.92 5.85
N GLY A 977 -10.27 -40.01 5.33
CA GLY A 977 -9.90 -39.18 4.19
C GLY A 977 -8.64 -38.38 4.55
N SER A 978 -7.61 -38.47 3.70
CA SER A 978 -6.38 -37.67 3.80
C SER A 978 -6.70 -36.22 4.21
N PHE A 979 -6.02 -35.72 5.24
CA PHE A 979 -6.11 -34.34 5.71
C PHE A 979 -6.03 -33.30 4.57
N GLU A 980 -5.31 -33.62 3.49
CA GLU A 980 -5.18 -32.79 2.29
C GLU A 980 -6.50 -32.70 1.51
N ARG A 981 -7.27 -33.79 1.43
CA ARG A 981 -8.61 -33.81 0.81
C ARG A 981 -9.59 -32.95 1.62
N LEU A 982 -9.52 -33.01 2.95
CA LEU A 982 -10.35 -32.19 3.83
C LEU A 982 -10.00 -30.69 3.68
N ILE A 983 -8.71 -30.34 3.65
CA ILE A 983 -8.26 -28.97 3.37
C ILE A 983 -8.76 -28.50 2.00
N TYR A 984 -8.64 -29.33 0.97
CA TYR A 984 -9.08 -28.98 -0.38
C TYR A 984 -10.59 -28.70 -0.46
N ILE A 985 -11.40 -29.51 0.22
CA ILE A 985 -12.86 -29.31 0.31
C ILE A 985 -13.18 -28.01 1.05
N ILE A 986 -12.52 -27.77 2.20
CA ILE A 986 -12.73 -26.54 2.99
C ILE A 986 -12.35 -25.29 2.17
N LEU A 987 -11.22 -25.31 1.46
CA LEU A 987 -10.78 -24.18 0.64
C LEU A 987 -11.77 -23.88 -0.51
N ASN A 988 -12.31 -24.91 -1.17
CA ASN A 988 -13.33 -24.71 -2.20
C ASN A 988 -14.66 -24.22 -1.61
N LEU A 989 -15.01 -24.61 -0.38
CA LEU A 989 -16.21 -24.12 0.31
C LEU A 989 -16.06 -22.65 0.73
N ILE A 990 -14.88 -22.24 1.19
CA ILE A 990 -14.56 -20.82 1.45
C ILE A 990 -14.63 -20.01 0.14
N LEU A 991 -14.06 -20.53 -0.95
CA LEU A 991 -14.12 -19.89 -2.27
C LEU A 991 -15.58 -19.70 -2.71
N LEU A 992 -16.41 -20.74 -2.56
CA LEU A 992 -17.84 -20.68 -2.84
C LEU A 992 -18.52 -19.56 -2.05
N LEU A 993 -18.27 -19.48 -0.74
CA LEU A 993 -18.86 -18.45 0.12
C LEU A 993 -18.42 -17.04 -0.29
N CYS A 994 -17.15 -16.84 -0.60
CA CYS A 994 -16.63 -15.56 -1.09
C CYS A 994 -17.26 -15.15 -2.43
N VAL A 995 -17.39 -16.08 -3.37
CA VAL A 995 -17.99 -15.79 -4.68
C VAL A 995 -19.49 -15.50 -4.56
N LEU A 996 -20.22 -16.27 -3.75
CA LEU A 996 -21.62 -15.99 -3.45
C LEU A 996 -21.80 -14.61 -2.81
N ALA A 997 -20.93 -14.24 -1.85
CA ALA A 997 -20.96 -12.92 -1.24
C ALA A 997 -20.70 -11.81 -2.27
N ILE A 998 -19.76 -11.99 -3.20
CA ILE A 998 -19.49 -11.02 -4.28
C ILE A 998 -20.70 -10.89 -5.21
N ILE A 999 -21.28 -12.00 -5.65
CA ILE A 999 -22.46 -11.99 -6.54
C ILE A 999 -23.62 -11.26 -5.85
N VAL A 1000 -23.91 -11.59 -4.59
CA VAL A 1000 -24.97 -10.92 -3.82
C VAL A 1000 -24.69 -9.43 -3.65
N LEU A 1001 -23.46 -9.04 -3.33
CA LEU A 1001 -23.10 -7.64 -3.11
C LEU A 1001 -23.21 -6.82 -4.40
N VAL A 1002 -22.72 -7.35 -5.54
CA VAL A 1002 -22.85 -6.70 -6.85
C VAL A 1002 -24.32 -6.54 -7.23
N CYS A 1003 -25.14 -7.58 -7.05
CA CYS A 1003 -26.56 -7.51 -7.35
C CYS A 1003 -27.33 -6.57 -6.42
N GLN A 1004 -26.93 -6.45 -5.15
CA GLN A 1004 -27.53 -5.52 -4.19
C GLN A 1004 -27.22 -4.04 -4.49
N MET A 1005 -26.19 -3.72 -5.28
CA MET A 1005 -25.90 -2.34 -5.65
C MET A 1005 -27.00 -1.70 -6.51
N PHE A 1006 -27.66 -2.47 -7.37
CA PHE A 1006 -28.71 -2.00 -8.28
C PHE A 1006 -29.96 -1.48 -7.54
N PRO A 1007 -30.59 -2.25 -6.63
CA PRO A 1007 -31.73 -1.77 -5.85
C PRO A 1007 -31.41 -0.56 -4.97
N ILE A 1008 -30.18 -0.45 -4.45
CA ILE A 1008 -29.76 0.70 -3.63
C ILE A 1008 -29.71 1.98 -4.47
N PHE A 1009 -29.14 1.91 -5.68
CA PHE A 1009 -29.10 3.05 -6.60
C PHE A 1009 -30.51 3.46 -7.02
N GLN A 1010 -31.37 2.47 -7.30
CA GLN A 1010 -32.77 2.68 -7.67
C GLN A 1010 -33.61 3.32 -6.56
N ASN A 1011 -33.46 2.88 -5.31
CA ASN A 1011 -34.17 3.47 -4.17
C ASN A 1011 -33.83 4.94 -3.96
N ASN A 1012 -32.59 5.34 -4.26
CA ASN A 1012 -32.20 6.75 -4.20
C ASN A 1012 -32.86 7.55 -5.33
N LEU A 1013 -32.96 6.98 -6.53
CA LEU A 1013 -33.65 7.60 -7.67
C LEU A 1013 -35.16 7.79 -7.39
N ALA A 1014 -35.82 6.77 -6.83
CA ALA A 1014 -37.24 6.84 -6.45
C ALA A 1014 -37.52 7.87 -5.33
N LYS A 1015 -36.58 8.05 -4.39
CA LYS A 1015 -36.69 9.13 -3.39
C LYS A 1015 -36.58 10.52 -4.00
N MET A 1016 -35.68 10.71 -4.97
CA MET A 1016 -35.58 11.98 -5.73
C MET A 1016 -36.89 12.29 -6.49
N HIS A 1017 -37.53 11.27 -7.04
CA HIS A 1017 -38.81 11.38 -7.73
C HIS A 1017 -39.96 11.85 -6.82
N ASN A 1018 -40.08 11.30 -5.61
CA ASN A 1018 -41.10 11.75 -4.65
C ASN A 1018 -40.91 13.21 -4.24
N ILE A 1019 -39.66 13.69 -4.18
CA ILE A 1019 -39.35 15.10 -3.92
C ILE A 1019 -39.78 15.96 -5.11
N LEU A 1020 -39.48 15.55 -6.35
CA LEU A 1020 -39.83 16.30 -7.56
C LEU A 1020 -41.35 16.45 -7.74
N ILE A 1021 -42.11 15.39 -7.44
CA ILE A 1021 -43.58 15.43 -7.47
C ILE A 1021 -44.13 16.37 -6.40
N MET A 1022 -43.59 16.32 -5.18
CA MET A 1022 -44.01 17.20 -4.09
C MET A 1022 -43.81 18.68 -4.44
N TYR A 1023 -42.70 19.03 -5.08
CA TYR A 1023 -42.48 20.39 -5.62
C TYR A 1023 -43.44 20.75 -6.75
N SER A 1024 -43.79 19.78 -7.61
CA SER A 1024 -44.73 19.99 -8.71
C SER A 1024 -46.19 20.18 -8.25
N GLU A 1025 -46.57 19.57 -7.13
CA GLU A 1025 -47.91 19.64 -6.52
C GLU A 1025 -48.08 20.86 -5.59
N LEU A 1026 -46.98 21.47 -5.14
CA LEU A 1026 -46.99 22.67 -4.28
C LEU A 1026 -47.07 23.99 -5.06
N LEU A 1027 -46.77 24.00 -6.36
CA LEU A 1027 -46.80 25.19 -7.21
C LEU A 1027 -48.18 25.76 -7.62
N PRO A 1028 -49.33 25.04 -7.51
CA PRO A 1028 -50.65 25.62 -7.72
C PRO A 1028 -51.30 26.21 -6.43
N ILE A 1029 -50.55 26.34 -5.33
CA ILE A 1029 -50.95 27.10 -4.13
C ILE A 1029 -50.06 28.34 -4.03
#